data_AF-A0A7C9E0L2-F1
#
_entry.id   AF-A0A7C9E0L2-F1
#
_cell.length_a   1.000
_cell.length_b   1.000
_cell.length_c   1.000
_cell.angle_alpha   90.00
_cell.angle_beta   90.00
_cell.angle_gamma   90.00
#
_symmetry.space_group_name_H-M   'P 1'
#
loop_
_entity.id
_entity.type
_entity.pdbx_description
1 polymer ?
#
loop_
_entity_poly.entity_id
_entity_poly.type
_entity_poly.pdbx_seq_one_letter_code
_entity_poly.pdbx_strand_id
1 'polypeptide(L)'
;SSLTTTPFPKLCFQHLFKKRKKSLNTSTEKQKFWRHHSRAPEERETQREEGKEMETLSEDDVLPRFCEIPAQTLRFLNLQTLGFKSLEDLSNVCDLALDLSNKCAHLETHLQNLHRRLGSSIVSWASRSIRAKSSLEDFILNMENLSLISSQYASRTQSGRRTQKILANDLPYIVNELRRVEFLREYTVIALKLEALVGDLEDAGFSVLNYRNQHIFSRTGPTPSIPGDYFVKLENVHEAVKAIQNIEDLLLKVQNVHPHWSNLLKAVDTRVDKILGVLRPQVIADHRSLLASLGWPPKLLSSNTKAEQPPGVPNPLVLMQEEKKQSYSQSFLALCALQHVQLKREERKRCVLEQKRGENVGLWAIDELVSPIASRIEHHLLKWTDKPEFMFALVYKITRDFIEGVDDVLQPLIDRARLVSCSAKEAWVSAMVQVLSGFLAKKGFPVLVERYKDKNSKSDAISSWLCLIDHSVKFDKRMQLLISSETYLFFGEAGTHLGFAKSMSVLSLFCERLDWLKIWAKVELKDAWMKLKAELTDERAWSTDKRHGTCQRTESGSEQYFLSTREDHKAPVIAEFALKIAWEMIERCQTLPGTSCRIQFIRSAAGKFLWHFFKVLISRRKSMEFHAYDSDETLVRICELINVARYSEFTLREWSDNIDLLEL
;
A
#
# COMPACT_ATOMS: atom_id res chain seq x y z
N SER A 1 -10.35 1.78 -34.70
CA SER A 1 -9.70 1.02 -35.78
C SER A 1 -8.46 0.33 -35.21
N SER A 2 -8.66 -0.74 -34.45
CA SER A 2 -8.51 -2.14 -34.90
C SER A 2 -7.04 -2.61 -34.92
N LEU A 3 -6.55 -3.04 -33.75
CA LEU A 3 -5.50 -4.06 -33.65
C LEU A 3 -5.98 -5.11 -32.65
N THR A 4 -6.34 -6.25 -33.22
CA THR A 4 -6.85 -7.46 -32.59
C THR A 4 -5.76 -8.14 -31.76
N THR A 5 -5.92 -8.09 -30.44
CA THR A 5 -5.33 -8.99 -29.47
C THR A 5 -6.04 -10.35 -29.56
N THR A 6 -5.36 -11.37 -30.06
CA THR A 6 -5.76 -12.77 -29.85
C THR A 6 -4.82 -13.43 -28.83
N PRO A 7 -5.35 -14.16 -27.84
CA PRO A 7 -4.56 -14.88 -26.84
C PRO A 7 -4.17 -16.25 -27.39
N PHE A 8 -2.88 -16.60 -27.36
CA PHE A 8 -2.46 -18.00 -27.53
C PHE A 8 -2.47 -18.73 -26.18
N PRO A 9 -2.83 -20.03 -26.13
CA PRO A 9 -3.19 -20.70 -24.89
C PRO A 9 -1.96 -21.17 -24.10
N LYS A 10 -2.04 -20.99 -22.79
CA LYS A 10 -1.33 -21.78 -21.78
C LYS A 10 -1.59 -23.26 -22.04
N LEU A 11 -0.55 -24.07 -22.26
CA LEU A 11 -0.35 -25.43 -21.72
C LEU A 11 0.87 -26.12 -22.38
N CYS A 12 1.46 -27.04 -21.62
CA CYS A 12 2.54 -27.97 -21.98
C CYS A 12 4.00 -27.47 -21.89
N PHE A 13 4.47 -27.16 -20.68
CA PHE A 13 5.88 -27.37 -20.31
C PHE A 13 6.09 -28.24 -19.06
N GLN A 14 5.03 -28.65 -18.35
CA GLN A 14 5.15 -29.46 -17.13
C GLN A 14 5.33 -30.97 -17.36
N HIS A 15 5.18 -31.51 -18.58
CA HIS A 15 5.18 -32.96 -18.78
C HIS A 15 6.45 -33.59 -19.37
N LEU A 16 7.45 -32.78 -19.77
CA LEU A 16 8.63 -33.29 -20.50
C LEU A 16 9.92 -33.45 -19.68
N PHE A 17 9.97 -33.00 -18.42
CA PHE A 17 11.21 -33.10 -17.61
C PHE A 17 11.17 -34.13 -16.47
N LYS A 18 10.02 -34.73 -16.16
CA LYS A 18 9.92 -35.76 -15.11
C LYS A 18 10.29 -37.19 -15.56
N LYS A 19 10.63 -37.39 -16.84
CA LYS A 19 10.94 -38.72 -17.42
C LYS A 19 12.38 -38.92 -17.89
N ARG A 20 13.31 -38.02 -17.56
CA ARG A 20 14.71 -38.07 -18.04
C ARG A 20 15.76 -38.31 -16.96
N LYS A 21 15.38 -38.95 -15.84
CA LYS A 21 16.31 -39.41 -14.78
C LYS A 21 16.16 -40.90 -14.41
N LYS A 22 15.43 -41.69 -15.22
CA LYS A 22 15.18 -43.12 -14.92
C LYS A 22 15.18 -44.08 -16.11
N SER A 23 15.84 -43.73 -17.23
CA SER A 23 16.06 -44.70 -18.32
C SER A 23 17.38 -44.43 -19.05
N LEU A 24 18.48 -44.73 -18.39
CA LEU A 24 19.72 -45.10 -19.05
C LEU A 24 20.17 -46.42 -18.41
N ASN A 25 19.50 -47.50 -18.80
CA ASN A 25 19.96 -48.87 -18.80
C ASN A 25 18.91 -49.70 -19.54
N THR A 26 19.37 -50.73 -20.23
CA THR A 26 18.64 -51.67 -21.10
C THR A 26 18.26 -51.14 -22.48
N SER A 27 19.27 -51.18 -23.35
CA SER A 27 19.13 -51.61 -24.74
C SER A 27 18.45 -52.99 -24.82
N THR A 28 17.91 -53.31 -26.00
CA THR A 28 17.34 -54.60 -26.46
C THR A 28 16.00 -55.03 -25.85
N GLU A 29 14.89 -54.53 -26.41
CA GLU A 29 13.72 -55.35 -26.81
C GLU A 29 12.63 -54.46 -27.43
N LYS A 30 12.00 -54.95 -28.51
CA LYS A 30 10.85 -54.40 -29.28
C LYS A 30 11.16 -53.96 -30.70
N GLN A 31 11.72 -54.91 -31.46
CA GLN A 31 11.34 -55.13 -32.85
C GLN A 31 10.37 -56.32 -32.89
N LYS A 32 9.31 -56.21 -33.70
CA LYS A 32 8.26 -57.21 -34.02
C LYS A 32 7.07 -57.29 -33.06
N PHE A 33 5.99 -56.58 -33.38
CA PHE A 33 4.64 -57.16 -33.37
C PHE A 33 3.72 -56.32 -34.29
N TRP A 34 3.69 -56.70 -35.59
CA TRP A 34 2.60 -56.62 -36.60
C TRP A 34 1.87 -55.26 -36.83
N ARG A 35 1.74 -54.63 -38.01
CA ARG A 35 1.54 -55.07 -39.41
C ARG A 35 0.66 -56.31 -39.58
N HIS A 36 -0.67 -56.17 -39.52
CA HIS A 36 -1.56 -56.90 -40.43
C HIS A 36 -2.92 -56.20 -40.58
N HIS A 37 -3.31 -56.06 -41.85
CA HIS A 37 -4.66 -56.02 -42.42
C HIS A 37 -5.52 -54.74 -42.38
N SER A 38 -5.43 -54.02 -43.51
CA SER A 38 -6.56 -53.42 -44.23
C SER A 38 -7.43 -54.51 -44.88
N ARG A 39 -8.77 -54.38 -44.81
CA ARG A 39 -9.77 -54.76 -45.83
C ARG A 39 -11.16 -54.23 -45.44
N ALA A 40 -11.81 -53.53 -46.37
CA ALA A 40 -13.27 -53.36 -46.52
C ALA A 40 -13.77 -54.40 -47.57
N PRO A 41 -15.06 -54.49 -48.03
CA PRO A 41 -16.25 -53.63 -47.84
C PRO A 41 -17.63 -54.38 -47.75
N GLU A 42 -18.74 -53.66 -48.03
CA GLU A 42 -20.14 -54.05 -48.41
C GLU A 42 -21.16 -54.36 -47.28
N GLU A 43 -22.22 -53.58 -47.07
CA GLU A 43 -23.47 -53.25 -47.85
C GLU A 43 -24.69 -54.04 -47.33
N ARG A 44 -25.75 -53.33 -46.91
CA ARG A 44 -27.17 -53.71 -47.08
C ARG A 44 -28.10 -52.56 -46.70
N GLU A 45 -28.91 -52.16 -47.68
CA GLU A 45 -30.08 -51.28 -47.59
C GLU A 45 -31.32 -52.01 -47.05
N THR A 46 -32.26 -51.22 -46.50
CA THR A 46 -33.75 -51.25 -46.57
C THR A 46 -34.32 -50.70 -45.26
N GLN A 47 -35.45 -50.00 -45.13
CA GLN A 47 -36.31 -49.16 -45.98
C GLN A 47 -37.18 -48.32 -44.99
N ARG A 48 -37.82 -47.26 -45.48
CA ARG A 48 -38.72 -46.34 -44.73
C ARG A 48 -40.06 -46.99 -44.37
N GLU A 49 -40.73 -46.49 -43.32
CA GLU A 49 -42.11 -46.00 -43.43
C GLU A 49 -42.49 -45.02 -42.29
N GLU A 50 -43.22 -43.98 -42.67
CA GLU A 50 -43.74 -42.88 -41.87
C GLU A 50 -45.16 -43.20 -41.36
N GLY A 51 -45.59 -42.55 -40.26
CA GLY A 51 -46.99 -42.13 -40.13
C GLY A 51 -47.70 -42.40 -38.80
N LYS A 52 -47.78 -41.34 -37.97
CA LYS A 52 -48.94 -40.86 -37.18
C LYS A 52 -49.91 -41.88 -36.56
N GLU A 53 -50.04 -41.80 -35.23
CA GLU A 53 -51.34 -41.53 -34.59
C GLU A 53 -51.16 -40.97 -33.17
N MET A 54 -52.19 -40.26 -32.73
CA MET A 54 -52.24 -39.22 -31.71
C MET A 54 -53.02 -39.75 -30.49
N GLU A 55 -52.67 -39.24 -29.30
CA GLU A 55 -53.45 -39.23 -28.05
C GLU A 55 -53.72 -40.54 -27.28
N THR A 56 -53.22 -40.59 -26.04
CA THR A 56 -54.08 -40.56 -24.84
C THR A 56 -53.27 -40.18 -23.59
N LEU A 57 -53.58 -39.01 -23.04
CA LEU A 57 -53.20 -38.57 -21.70
C LEU A 57 -54.22 -39.14 -20.69
N SER A 58 -53.75 -39.82 -19.64
CA SER A 58 -54.17 -39.54 -18.26
C SER A 58 -53.31 -40.26 -17.22
N GLU A 59 -52.80 -39.46 -16.29
CA GLU A 59 -52.73 -39.72 -14.84
C GLU A 59 -51.92 -40.93 -14.35
N ASP A 60 -50.62 -40.72 -14.14
CA ASP A 60 -49.96 -40.77 -12.81
C ASP A 60 -48.44 -40.76 -12.98
N ASP A 61 -47.82 -39.57 -12.98
CA ASP A 61 -46.40 -39.42 -12.67
C ASP A 61 -46.23 -38.16 -11.82
N VAL A 62 -46.57 -38.32 -10.54
CA VAL A 62 -46.33 -37.33 -9.50
C VAL A 62 -44.82 -37.17 -9.35
N LEU A 63 -44.30 -36.00 -9.74
CA LEU A 63 -42.90 -35.61 -9.47
C LEU A 63 -42.57 -35.82 -7.98
N PRO A 64 -41.40 -36.40 -7.65
CA PRO A 64 -41.03 -36.71 -6.27
C PRO A 64 -41.01 -35.43 -5.43
N ARG A 65 -41.52 -35.54 -4.19
CA ARG A 65 -41.58 -34.40 -3.28
C ARG A 65 -40.16 -34.00 -2.88
N PHE A 66 -39.95 -32.69 -2.72
CA PHE A 66 -38.66 -32.01 -2.46
C PHE A 66 -37.80 -32.60 -1.31
N CYS A 67 -38.40 -33.43 -0.44
CA CYS A 67 -37.73 -34.12 0.65
C CYS A 67 -36.93 -35.37 0.23
N GLU A 68 -37.07 -35.83 -1.02
CA GLU A 68 -36.43 -37.06 -1.51
C GLU A 68 -35.12 -36.83 -2.30
N ILE A 69 -34.75 -35.57 -2.54
CA ILE A 69 -33.52 -35.24 -3.27
C ILE A 69 -32.32 -35.37 -2.31
N PRO A 70 -31.29 -36.19 -2.64
CA PRO A 70 -30.11 -36.33 -1.80
C PRO A 70 -29.41 -34.99 -1.53
N ALA A 71 -29.09 -34.72 -0.26
CA ALA A 71 -28.52 -33.44 0.18
C ALA A 71 -27.24 -33.02 -0.55
N GLN A 72 -26.51 -33.96 -1.15
CA GLN A 72 -25.30 -33.70 -1.94
C GLN A 72 -25.62 -33.03 -3.29
N THR A 73 -26.74 -33.38 -3.91
CA THR A 73 -27.19 -32.84 -5.20
C THR A 73 -27.72 -31.41 -5.04
N LEU A 74 -28.45 -31.14 -3.96
CA LEU A 74 -28.88 -29.79 -3.57
C LEU A 74 -27.69 -28.88 -3.21
N ARG A 75 -26.65 -29.44 -2.60
CA ARG A 75 -25.43 -28.70 -2.27
C ARG A 75 -24.59 -28.37 -3.51
N PHE A 76 -24.60 -29.24 -4.52
CA PHE A 76 -23.97 -28.98 -5.81
C PHE A 76 -24.68 -27.86 -6.58
N LEU A 77 -26.02 -27.82 -6.56
CA LEU A 77 -26.81 -26.76 -7.19
C LEU A 77 -26.67 -25.40 -6.48
N ASN A 78 -26.47 -25.39 -5.15
CA ASN A 78 -26.31 -24.14 -4.37
C ASN A 78 -24.89 -23.57 -4.33
N LEU A 79 -23.86 -24.33 -4.73
CA LEU A 79 -22.48 -23.85 -4.73
C LEU A 79 -22.07 -23.43 -6.14
N GLN A 80 -22.08 -22.11 -6.33
CA GLN A 80 -21.57 -21.39 -7.49
C GLN A 80 -22.46 -21.45 -8.74
N THR A 81 -23.57 -20.69 -8.77
CA THR A 81 -23.81 -19.62 -9.78
C THR A 81 -25.26 -19.12 -9.85
N LEU A 82 -26.25 -19.73 -9.19
CA LEU A 82 -27.65 -19.30 -9.34
C LEU A 82 -28.38 -19.30 -7.98
N GLY A 83 -28.55 -18.10 -7.41
CA GLY A 83 -29.27 -17.91 -6.15
C GLY A 83 -30.77 -18.01 -6.33
N PHE A 84 -31.31 -19.22 -6.31
CA PHE A 84 -32.76 -19.45 -6.36
C PHE A 84 -33.34 -19.45 -4.95
N LYS A 85 -34.35 -18.61 -4.70
CA LYS A 85 -35.02 -18.48 -3.39
C LYS A 85 -36.54 -18.73 -3.45
N SER A 86 -37.13 -18.99 -4.63
CA SER A 86 -38.59 -19.22 -4.72
C SER A 86 -39.00 -20.17 -5.85
N LEU A 87 -40.22 -20.70 -5.76
CA LEU A 87 -40.82 -21.69 -6.67
C LEU A 87 -41.11 -21.14 -8.10
N GLU A 88 -41.11 -19.82 -8.28
CA GLU A 88 -41.30 -19.15 -9.58
C GLU A 88 -40.05 -19.24 -10.49
N ASP A 89 -38.89 -19.59 -9.94
CA ASP A 89 -37.63 -19.68 -10.69
C ASP A 89 -37.48 -20.97 -11.54
N LEU A 90 -38.41 -21.91 -11.43
CA LEU A 90 -38.37 -23.19 -12.18
C LEU A 90 -38.61 -23.01 -13.69
N SER A 91 -39.28 -21.94 -14.15
CA SER A 91 -39.46 -21.67 -15.58
C SER A 91 -38.14 -21.29 -16.28
N ASN A 92 -37.16 -20.76 -15.53
CA ASN A 92 -35.84 -20.40 -16.06
C ASN A 92 -34.89 -21.61 -16.22
N VAL A 93 -35.28 -22.80 -15.73
CA VAL A 93 -34.47 -24.02 -15.86
C VAL A 93 -34.42 -24.51 -17.31
N CYS A 94 -35.52 -24.35 -18.05
CA CYS A 94 -35.57 -24.69 -19.48
C CYS A 94 -34.66 -23.78 -20.32
N ASP A 95 -34.63 -22.48 -20.02
CA ASP A 95 -33.74 -21.53 -20.69
C ASP A 95 -32.27 -21.79 -20.36
N LEU A 96 -31.97 -22.21 -19.13
CA LEU A 96 -30.61 -22.55 -18.72
C LEU A 96 -30.11 -23.86 -19.37
N ALA A 97 -30.99 -24.85 -19.50
CA ALA A 97 -30.70 -26.10 -20.19
C ALA A 97 -30.46 -25.86 -21.70
N LEU A 98 -31.24 -24.98 -22.32
CA LEU A 98 -31.02 -24.54 -23.70
C LEU A 98 -29.72 -23.75 -23.85
N ASP A 99 -29.38 -22.87 -22.91
CA ASP A 99 -28.13 -22.12 -22.93
C ASP A 99 -26.89 -23.02 -22.72
N LEU A 100 -26.99 -24.02 -21.83
CA LEU A 100 -25.95 -25.04 -21.66
C LEU A 100 -25.80 -25.93 -22.89
N SER A 101 -26.91 -26.37 -23.49
CA SER A 101 -26.90 -27.13 -24.73
C SER A 101 -26.25 -26.34 -25.87
N ASN A 102 -26.60 -25.06 -26.01
CA ASN A 102 -25.98 -24.17 -27.00
C ASN A 102 -24.49 -23.94 -26.73
N LYS A 103 -24.07 -23.79 -25.46
CA LYS A 103 -22.65 -23.69 -25.09
C LYS A 103 -21.89 -24.97 -25.38
N CYS A 104 -22.47 -26.14 -25.13
CA CYS A 104 -21.88 -27.43 -25.48
C CYS A 104 -21.74 -27.59 -27.00
N ALA A 105 -22.80 -27.28 -27.77
CA ALA A 105 -22.76 -27.30 -29.23
C ALA A 105 -21.74 -26.31 -29.81
N HIS A 106 -21.62 -25.12 -29.21
CA HIS A 106 -20.59 -24.15 -29.58
C HIS A 106 -19.18 -24.67 -29.23
N LEU A 107 -19.01 -25.34 -28.09
CA LEU A 107 -17.71 -25.91 -27.72
C LEU A 107 -17.29 -27.03 -28.70
N GLU A 108 -18.25 -27.85 -29.09
CA GLU A 108 -18.04 -28.98 -30.00
C GLU A 108 -17.68 -28.50 -31.41
N THR A 109 -18.40 -27.51 -31.94
CA THR A 109 -18.03 -26.86 -33.21
C THR A 109 -16.65 -26.21 -33.14
N HIS A 110 -16.31 -25.57 -32.01
CA HIS A 110 -14.99 -24.96 -31.83
C HIS A 110 -13.87 -26.00 -31.77
N LEU A 111 -14.10 -27.15 -31.11
CA LEU A 111 -13.16 -28.28 -31.07
C LEU A 111 -12.96 -28.91 -32.44
N GLN A 112 -14.04 -29.12 -33.20
CA GLN A 112 -13.95 -29.64 -34.58
C GLN A 112 -13.18 -28.67 -35.49
N ASN A 113 -13.41 -27.36 -35.34
CA ASN A 113 -12.69 -26.35 -36.11
C ASN A 113 -11.20 -26.31 -35.73
N LEU A 114 -10.88 -26.46 -34.45
CA LEU A 114 -9.51 -26.53 -33.95
C LEU A 114 -8.82 -27.79 -34.48
N HIS A 115 -9.50 -28.94 -34.48
CA HIS A 115 -9.00 -30.19 -35.06
C HIS A 115 -8.72 -30.05 -36.56
N ARG A 116 -9.63 -29.43 -37.32
CA ARG A 116 -9.43 -29.14 -38.76
C ARG A 116 -8.24 -28.20 -38.99
N ARG A 117 -8.11 -27.13 -38.19
CA ARG A 117 -6.96 -26.21 -38.28
C ARG A 117 -5.65 -26.91 -37.94
N LEU A 118 -5.63 -27.75 -36.91
CA LEU A 118 -4.45 -28.51 -36.53
C LEU A 118 -4.06 -29.51 -37.61
N GLY A 119 -5.04 -30.21 -38.20
CA GLY A 119 -4.84 -31.06 -39.37
C GLY A 119 -4.25 -30.30 -40.57
N SER A 120 -4.80 -29.12 -40.90
CA SER A 120 -4.28 -28.28 -41.98
C SER A 120 -2.86 -27.78 -41.72
N SER A 121 -2.55 -27.43 -40.46
CA SER A 121 -1.21 -27.00 -40.04
C SER A 121 -0.21 -28.15 -40.08
N ILE A 122 -0.62 -29.37 -39.71
CA ILE A 122 0.22 -30.56 -39.81
C ILE A 122 0.51 -30.89 -41.28
N VAL A 123 -0.49 -30.85 -42.16
CA VAL A 123 -0.30 -31.07 -43.61
C VAL A 123 0.59 -29.97 -44.22
N SER A 124 0.40 -28.72 -43.81
CA SER A 124 1.28 -27.61 -44.21
C SER A 124 2.71 -27.80 -43.71
N TRP A 125 2.90 -28.23 -42.46
CA TRP A 125 4.21 -28.48 -41.89
C TRP A 125 4.88 -29.69 -42.56
N ALA A 126 4.15 -30.77 -42.80
CA ALA A 126 4.64 -31.96 -43.51
C ALA A 126 5.04 -31.62 -44.95
N SER A 127 4.21 -30.87 -45.69
CA SER A 127 4.56 -30.45 -47.05
C SER A 127 5.75 -29.49 -47.09
N ARG A 128 5.87 -28.55 -46.13
CA ARG A 128 7.06 -27.69 -45.98
C ARG A 128 8.30 -28.48 -45.58
N SER A 129 8.16 -29.49 -44.72
CA SER A 129 9.26 -30.37 -44.29
C SER A 129 9.75 -31.25 -45.43
N ILE A 130 8.83 -31.84 -46.22
CA ILE A 130 9.18 -32.62 -47.42
C ILE A 130 9.84 -31.69 -48.45
N ARG A 131 9.30 -30.49 -48.67
CA ARG A 131 9.92 -29.51 -49.58
C ARG A 131 11.29 -29.06 -49.09
N ALA A 132 11.47 -28.85 -47.79
CA ALA A 132 12.77 -28.52 -47.21
C ALA A 132 13.76 -29.68 -47.36
N LYS A 133 13.31 -30.92 -47.17
CA LYS A 133 14.11 -32.12 -47.39
C LYS A 133 14.52 -32.25 -48.85
N SER A 134 13.59 -32.11 -49.80
CA SER A 134 13.91 -32.15 -51.23
C SER A 134 14.82 -30.99 -51.63
N SER A 135 14.64 -29.79 -51.07
CA SER A 135 15.56 -28.67 -51.29
C SER A 135 16.94 -28.90 -50.68
N LEU A 136 17.03 -29.66 -49.58
CA LEU A 136 18.31 -30.06 -48.98
C LEU A 136 18.99 -31.15 -49.82
N GLU A 137 18.24 -32.11 -50.33
CA GLU A 137 18.73 -33.14 -51.26
C GLU A 137 19.18 -32.51 -52.58
N ASP A 138 18.41 -31.58 -53.15
CA ASP A 138 18.80 -30.76 -54.30
C ASP A 138 20.02 -29.90 -53.98
N PHE A 139 20.14 -29.34 -52.76
CA PHE A 139 21.31 -28.58 -52.34
C PHE A 139 22.53 -29.48 -52.19
N ILE A 140 22.39 -30.69 -51.68
CA ILE A 140 23.47 -31.68 -51.57
C ILE A 140 23.91 -32.13 -52.97
N LEU A 141 22.97 -32.44 -53.86
CA LEU A 141 23.26 -32.75 -55.27
C LEU A 141 23.90 -31.55 -55.98
N ASN A 142 23.45 -30.33 -55.70
CA ASN A 142 24.07 -29.12 -56.23
C ASN A 142 25.44 -28.84 -55.61
N MET A 143 25.69 -29.22 -54.36
CA MET A 143 27.00 -29.14 -53.71
C MET A 143 27.96 -30.19 -54.27
N GLU A 144 27.49 -31.39 -54.55
CA GLU A 144 28.24 -32.42 -55.28
C GLU A 144 28.54 -31.96 -56.72
N ASN A 145 27.56 -31.36 -57.40
CA ASN A 145 27.76 -30.72 -58.70
C ASN A 145 28.70 -29.50 -58.61
N LEU A 146 28.65 -28.70 -57.54
CA LEU A 146 29.58 -27.60 -57.28
C LEU A 146 30.99 -28.10 -56.94
N SER A 147 31.13 -29.29 -56.34
CA SER A 147 32.42 -29.94 -56.13
C SER A 147 33.03 -30.41 -57.47
N LEU A 148 32.18 -30.85 -58.41
CA LEU A 148 32.56 -31.16 -59.79
C LEU A 148 32.87 -29.88 -60.60
N ILE A 149 32.09 -28.81 -60.41
CA ILE A 149 32.27 -27.50 -61.06
C ILE A 149 33.43 -26.69 -60.42
N SER A 150 33.85 -26.98 -59.19
CA SER A 150 35.05 -26.37 -58.60
C SER A 150 36.34 -26.83 -59.30
N SER A 151 36.29 -27.93 -60.05
CA SER A 151 37.40 -28.42 -60.88
C SER A 151 37.41 -27.82 -62.30
N GLN A 152 36.29 -27.20 -62.73
CA GLN A 152 36.13 -26.66 -64.08
C GLN A 152 35.37 -25.34 -64.02
N TYR A 153 36.03 -24.26 -64.45
CA TYR A 153 35.51 -22.90 -64.67
C TYR A 153 35.93 -21.82 -63.67
N ALA A 154 37.18 -21.39 -63.82
CA ALA A 154 37.39 -19.98 -64.14
C ALA A 154 36.72 -19.69 -65.50
N SER A 155 35.51 -19.11 -65.52
CA SER A 155 35.07 -18.09 -66.51
C SER A 155 33.58 -17.76 -66.43
N ARG A 156 33.33 -16.45 -66.25
CA ARG A 156 32.27 -15.58 -66.78
C ARG A 156 30.76 -15.76 -66.49
N THR A 157 30.26 -14.71 -65.81
CA THR A 157 29.11 -13.85 -66.20
C THR A 157 27.66 -14.30 -65.98
N GLN A 158 27.37 -15.10 -64.94
CA GLN A 158 26.01 -15.15 -64.35
C GLN A 158 25.97 -14.95 -62.83
N SER A 159 27.12 -14.61 -62.22
CA SER A 159 27.26 -14.48 -60.77
C SER A 159 26.49 -13.27 -60.19
N GLY A 160 26.48 -12.11 -60.88
CA GLY A 160 26.02 -10.84 -60.31
C GLY A 160 24.57 -10.77 -59.84
N ARG A 161 23.59 -11.33 -60.56
CA ARG A 161 22.17 -11.26 -60.15
C ARG A 161 21.82 -12.24 -59.02
N ARG A 162 22.49 -13.40 -58.96
CA ARG A 162 22.31 -14.37 -57.87
C ARG A 162 23.01 -13.89 -56.60
N THR A 163 24.24 -13.39 -56.70
CA THR A 163 24.96 -12.80 -55.55
C THR A 163 24.24 -11.57 -55.00
N GLN A 164 23.65 -10.73 -55.85
CA GLN A 164 22.89 -9.55 -55.41
C GLN A 164 21.58 -9.93 -54.69
N LYS A 165 20.89 -11.02 -55.08
CA LYS A 165 19.71 -11.52 -54.38
C LYS A 165 20.05 -12.15 -53.02
N ILE A 166 21.16 -12.88 -52.96
CA ILE A 166 21.70 -13.46 -51.71
C ILE A 166 22.16 -12.36 -50.75
N LEU A 167 22.88 -11.34 -51.24
CA LEU A 167 23.37 -10.22 -50.42
C LEU A 167 22.26 -9.24 -50.00
N ALA A 168 21.27 -8.98 -50.85
CA ALA A 168 20.25 -7.96 -50.59
C ALA A 168 19.02 -8.49 -49.83
N ASN A 169 18.63 -9.76 -49.99
CA ASN A 169 17.39 -10.29 -49.40
C ASN A 169 17.65 -11.44 -48.42
N ASP A 170 18.48 -12.40 -48.79
CA ASP A 170 18.68 -13.61 -47.96
C ASP A 170 19.62 -13.33 -46.78
N LEU A 171 20.67 -12.52 -46.97
CA LEU A 171 21.60 -12.17 -45.90
C LEU A 171 20.94 -11.30 -44.80
N PRO A 172 20.15 -10.25 -45.09
CA PRO A 172 19.42 -9.52 -44.05
C PRO A 172 18.37 -10.37 -43.34
N TYR A 173 17.71 -11.30 -44.07
CA TYR A 173 16.77 -12.25 -43.47
C TYR A 173 17.47 -13.21 -42.50
N ILE A 174 18.61 -13.78 -42.89
CA ILE A 174 19.43 -14.64 -42.03
C ILE A 174 19.95 -13.86 -40.83
N VAL A 175 20.40 -12.62 -41.01
CA VAL A 175 20.86 -11.76 -39.91
C VAL A 175 19.70 -11.44 -38.95
N ASN A 176 18.48 -11.24 -39.46
CA ASN A 176 17.31 -11.00 -38.62
C ASN A 176 16.89 -12.27 -37.85
N GLU A 177 16.92 -13.45 -38.50
CA GLU A 177 16.68 -14.72 -37.81
C GLU A 177 17.79 -15.04 -36.80
N LEU A 178 19.06 -14.74 -37.10
CA LEU A 178 20.17 -14.87 -36.15
C LEU A 178 19.97 -13.98 -34.94
N ARG A 179 19.58 -12.70 -35.13
CA ARG A 179 19.23 -11.81 -34.02
C ARG A 179 18.05 -12.33 -33.22
N ARG A 180 17.04 -12.92 -33.88
CA ARG A 180 15.89 -13.51 -33.19
C ARG A 180 16.29 -14.75 -32.38
N VAL A 181 17.15 -15.60 -32.93
CA VAL A 181 17.71 -16.76 -32.23
C VAL A 181 18.58 -16.33 -31.07
N GLU A 182 19.40 -15.30 -31.24
CA GLU A 182 20.24 -14.75 -30.18
C GLU A 182 19.41 -14.14 -29.05
N PHE A 183 18.36 -13.37 -29.39
CA PHE A 183 17.38 -12.86 -28.43
C PHE A 183 16.65 -13.98 -27.66
N LEU A 184 16.21 -15.04 -28.36
CA LEU A 184 15.59 -16.21 -27.72
C LEU A 184 16.58 -16.96 -26.82
N ARG A 185 17.84 -17.08 -27.25
CA ARG A 185 18.91 -17.67 -26.44
C ARG A 185 19.16 -16.86 -25.17
N GLU A 186 19.23 -15.54 -25.27
CA GLU A 186 19.43 -14.67 -24.11
C GLU A 186 18.24 -14.77 -23.13
N TYR A 187 17.01 -14.72 -23.66
CA TYR A 187 15.79 -14.91 -22.86
C TYR A 187 15.78 -16.25 -22.14
N THR A 188 16.09 -17.34 -22.84
CA THR A 188 16.07 -18.70 -22.26
C THR A 188 17.15 -18.88 -21.21
N VAL A 189 18.36 -18.36 -21.42
CA VAL A 189 19.45 -18.40 -20.41
C VAL A 189 19.05 -17.65 -19.15
N ILE A 190 18.47 -16.45 -19.29
CA ILE A 190 18.03 -15.65 -18.14
C ILE A 190 16.84 -16.31 -17.43
N ALA A 191 15.87 -16.83 -18.18
CA ALA A 191 14.72 -17.53 -17.61
C ALA A 191 15.14 -18.80 -16.86
N LEU A 192 16.09 -19.59 -17.37
CA LEU A 192 16.63 -20.76 -16.67
C LEU A 192 17.37 -20.38 -15.39
N LYS A 193 18.12 -19.28 -15.40
CA LYS A 193 18.80 -18.78 -14.21
C LYS A 193 17.81 -18.30 -13.14
N LEU A 194 16.74 -17.62 -13.54
CA LEU A 194 15.65 -17.24 -12.64
C LEU A 194 14.90 -18.47 -12.11
N GLU A 195 14.66 -19.47 -12.94
CA GLU A 195 14.03 -20.73 -12.52
C GLU A 195 14.85 -21.44 -11.44
N ALA A 196 16.18 -21.52 -11.61
CA ALA A 196 17.07 -22.10 -10.62
C ALA A 196 17.01 -21.33 -9.29
N LEU A 197 17.15 -19.99 -9.33
CA LEU A 197 17.10 -19.16 -8.13
C LEU A 197 15.75 -19.22 -7.40
N VAL A 198 14.64 -19.27 -8.16
CA VAL A 198 13.31 -19.45 -7.57
C VAL A 198 13.15 -20.85 -7.01
N GLY A 199 13.76 -21.87 -7.64
CA GLY A 199 13.86 -23.23 -7.09
C GLY A 199 14.58 -23.25 -5.74
N ASP A 200 15.76 -22.61 -5.65
CA ASP A 200 16.52 -22.49 -4.39
C ASP A 200 15.69 -21.78 -3.31
N LEU A 201 14.93 -20.75 -3.68
CA LEU A 201 14.01 -20.05 -2.78
C LEU A 201 12.83 -20.94 -2.34
N GLU A 202 12.26 -21.73 -3.25
CA GLU A 202 11.18 -22.67 -2.94
C GLU A 202 11.69 -23.73 -1.95
N ASP A 203 12.87 -24.30 -2.19
CA ASP A 203 13.47 -25.30 -1.32
C ASP A 203 13.77 -24.74 0.08
N ALA A 204 14.36 -23.54 0.18
CA ALA A 204 14.59 -22.86 1.46
C ALA A 204 13.27 -22.45 2.16
N GLY A 205 12.26 -22.00 1.40
CA GLY A 205 10.95 -21.66 1.96
C GLY A 205 10.19 -22.88 2.48
N PHE A 206 10.25 -24.01 1.77
CA PHE A 206 9.62 -25.26 2.17
C PHE A 206 10.35 -25.96 3.33
N SER A 207 11.67 -25.80 3.45
CA SER A 207 12.42 -26.34 4.61
C SER A 207 12.00 -25.64 5.92
N VAL A 208 11.77 -24.32 5.89
CA VAL A 208 11.18 -23.56 7.02
C VAL A 208 9.79 -24.11 7.38
N LEU A 209 8.98 -24.48 6.38
CA LEU A 209 7.60 -24.92 6.58
C LEU A 209 7.47 -26.37 7.06
N ASN A 210 8.29 -27.29 6.52
CA ASN A 210 8.20 -28.73 6.79
C ASN A 210 8.60 -29.12 8.22
N TYR A 211 9.38 -28.29 8.91
CA TYR A 211 9.70 -28.50 10.33
C TYR A 211 8.47 -28.47 11.24
N ARG A 212 7.40 -27.75 10.86
CA ARG A 212 6.15 -27.70 11.65
C ARG A 212 5.29 -28.95 11.44
N ASN A 213 5.26 -29.50 10.23
CA ASN A 213 4.45 -30.67 9.90
C ASN A 213 5.00 -31.97 10.51
N GLN A 214 6.31 -32.09 10.73
CA GLN A 214 6.90 -33.26 11.39
C GLN A 214 6.51 -33.36 12.89
N HIS A 215 6.21 -32.24 13.55
CA HIS A 215 5.78 -32.22 14.95
C HIS A 215 4.28 -32.43 15.17
N ILE A 216 3.43 -32.27 14.15
CA ILE A 216 1.99 -32.52 14.29
C ILE A 216 1.70 -34.04 14.27
N PHE A 217 2.55 -34.84 13.63
CA PHE A 217 2.40 -36.31 13.54
C PHE A 217 3.21 -37.11 14.57
N SER A 218 4.05 -36.47 15.40
CA SER A 218 4.79 -37.11 16.49
C SER A 218 4.10 -36.86 17.84
N ARG A 219 3.00 -37.57 18.07
CA ARG A 219 2.27 -37.60 19.34
C ARG A 219 3.04 -38.42 20.39
N THR A 220 3.99 -37.80 21.09
CA THR A 220 4.44 -38.23 22.42
C THR A 220 5.21 -37.10 23.13
N GLY A 221 4.56 -36.47 24.12
CA GLY A 221 5.19 -35.77 25.26
C GLY A 221 5.72 -34.34 25.02
N PRO A 222 5.47 -33.38 25.93
CA PRO A 222 6.15 -32.10 25.94
C PRO A 222 7.50 -32.25 26.68
N THR A 223 8.58 -32.53 25.96
CA THR A 223 9.95 -32.33 26.46
C THR A 223 10.47 -30.96 25.99
N PRO A 224 11.30 -30.28 26.80
CA PRO A 224 11.80 -28.95 26.47
C PRO A 224 12.69 -29.05 25.22
N SER A 225 12.37 -28.21 24.24
CA SER A 225 13.03 -28.08 22.96
C SER A 225 14.55 -27.94 23.10
N ILE A 226 15.29 -28.79 22.40
CA ILE A 226 16.74 -28.71 22.23
C ILE A 226 17.06 -27.39 21.49
N PRO A 227 18.06 -26.59 21.94
CA PRO A 227 18.43 -25.31 21.33
C PRO A 227 18.71 -25.37 19.82
N GLY A 228 19.16 -26.54 19.31
CA GLY A 228 19.53 -26.74 17.90
C GLY A 228 18.41 -26.55 16.88
N ASP A 229 17.15 -26.82 17.23
CA ASP A 229 16.02 -26.76 16.28
C ASP A 229 15.62 -25.32 15.89
N TYR A 230 15.93 -24.33 16.74
CA TYR A 230 15.65 -22.93 16.44
C TYR A 230 16.69 -22.34 15.48
N PHE A 231 17.98 -22.70 15.66
CA PHE A 231 19.06 -22.21 14.81
C PHE A 231 18.91 -22.69 13.35
N VAL A 232 18.53 -23.96 13.14
CA VAL A 232 18.33 -24.52 11.79
C VAL A 232 17.19 -23.81 11.05
N LYS A 233 16.08 -23.48 11.74
CA LYS A 233 14.97 -22.72 11.14
C LYS A 233 15.43 -21.33 10.70
N LEU A 234 16.25 -20.68 11.50
CA LEU A 234 16.69 -19.32 11.25
C LEU A 234 17.76 -19.24 10.14
N GLU A 235 18.60 -20.28 10.04
CA GLU A 235 19.53 -20.46 8.92
C GLU A 235 18.79 -20.62 7.59
N ASN A 236 17.73 -21.44 7.55
CA ASN A 236 16.88 -21.57 6.37
C ASN A 236 16.20 -20.24 5.98
N VAL A 237 15.81 -19.41 6.95
CA VAL A 237 15.27 -18.06 6.68
C VAL A 237 16.35 -17.15 6.08
N HIS A 238 17.58 -17.21 6.57
CA HIS A 238 18.69 -16.46 6.02
C HIS A 238 19.00 -16.87 4.57
N GLU A 239 18.99 -18.17 4.28
CA GLU A 239 19.14 -18.71 2.92
C GLU A 239 18.02 -18.23 1.99
N ALA A 240 16.76 -18.27 2.45
CA ALA A 240 15.63 -17.75 1.70
C ALA A 240 15.78 -16.25 1.39
N VAL A 241 16.15 -15.43 2.37
CA VAL A 241 16.38 -13.99 2.17
C VAL A 241 17.50 -13.74 1.15
N LYS A 242 18.60 -14.51 1.23
CA LYS A 242 19.70 -14.43 0.27
C LYS A 242 19.27 -14.82 -1.15
N ALA A 243 18.45 -15.87 -1.29
CA ALA A 243 17.88 -16.26 -2.57
C ALA A 243 17.01 -15.15 -3.17
N ILE A 244 16.16 -14.50 -2.38
CA ILE A 244 15.34 -13.37 -2.85
C ILE A 244 16.23 -12.18 -3.25
N GLN A 245 17.27 -11.85 -2.47
CA GLN A 245 18.24 -10.80 -2.81
C GLN A 245 18.86 -11.04 -4.20
N ASN A 246 19.30 -12.29 -4.46
CA ASN A 246 19.89 -12.68 -5.74
C ASN A 246 18.88 -12.59 -6.90
N ILE A 247 17.62 -12.95 -6.65
CA ILE A 247 16.53 -12.80 -7.62
C ILE A 247 16.33 -11.31 -7.95
N GLU A 248 16.20 -10.45 -6.93
CA GLU A 248 15.98 -9.02 -7.12
C GLU A 248 17.14 -8.33 -7.86
N ASP A 249 18.38 -8.68 -7.55
CA ASP A 249 19.56 -8.16 -8.26
C ASP A 249 19.57 -8.54 -9.75
N LEU A 250 19.06 -9.73 -10.09
CA LEU A 250 18.95 -10.16 -11.47
C LEU A 250 17.73 -9.52 -12.17
N LEU A 251 16.60 -9.40 -11.49
CA LEU A 251 15.41 -8.73 -12.02
C LEU A 251 15.65 -7.26 -12.32
N LEU A 252 16.41 -6.54 -11.49
CA LEU A 252 16.83 -5.16 -11.75
C LEU A 252 17.66 -5.04 -13.04
N LYS A 253 18.61 -5.97 -13.26
CA LYS A 253 19.40 -6.01 -14.50
C LYS A 253 18.51 -6.27 -15.72
N VAL A 254 17.59 -7.23 -15.62
CA VAL A 254 16.67 -7.57 -16.72
C VAL A 254 15.74 -6.40 -17.03
N GLN A 255 15.23 -5.69 -16.02
CA GLN A 255 14.36 -4.53 -16.21
C GLN A 255 15.05 -3.39 -16.97
N ASN A 256 16.33 -3.15 -16.66
CA ASN A 256 17.10 -2.07 -17.29
C ASN A 256 17.51 -2.40 -18.73
N VAL A 257 17.86 -3.67 -19.01
CA VAL A 257 18.35 -4.09 -20.34
C VAL A 257 17.20 -4.49 -21.27
N HIS A 258 16.15 -5.14 -20.75
CA HIS A 258 15.09 -5.78 -21.53
C HIS A 258 13.67 -5.45 -21.00
N PRO A 259 13.18 -4.20 -21.17
CA PRO A 259 11.87 -3.77 -20.63
C PRO A 259 10.67 -4.55 -21.20
N HIS A 260 10.83 -5.16 -22.38
CA HIS A 260 9.78 -5.95 -23.04
C HIS A 260 9.49 -7.30 -22.36
N TRP A 261 10.33 -7.76 -21.44
CA TRP A 261 10.20 -9.06 -20.77
C TRP A 261 9.28 -9.04 -19.53
N SER A 262 8.31 -8.12 -19.48
CA SER A 262 7.42 -7.91 -18.32
C SER A 262 6.67 -9.18 -17.86
N ASN A 263 6.34 -10.10 -18.77
CA ASN A 263 5.70 -11.36 -18.41
C ASN A 263 6.60 -12.30 -17.61
N LEU A 264 7.92 -12.29 -17.88
CA LEU A 264 8.90 -13.04 -17.10
C LEU A 264 9.00 -12.47 -15.69
N LEU A 265 9.11 -11.14 -15.57
CA LEU A 265 9.13 -10.45 -14.27
C LEU A 265 7.87 -10.79 -13.46
N LYS A 266 6.68 -10.69 -14.07
CA LYS A 266 5.41 -11.06 -13.41
C LYS A 266 5.38 -12.51 -12.95
N ALA A 267 5.86 -13.45 -13.76
CA ALA A 267 5.87 -14.87 -13.40
C ALA A 267 6.78 -15.14 -12.19
N VAL A 268 7.99 -14.59 -12.19
CA VAL A 268 8.91 -14.68 -11.03
C VAL A 268 8.30 -14.01 -9.82
N ASP A 269 7.77 -12.80 -9.98
CA ASP A 269 7.14 -12.04 -8.89
C ASP A 269 6.00 -12.83 -8.24
N THR A 270 5.13 -13.48 -9.02
CA THR A 270 4.02 -14.28 -8.45
C THR A 270 4.50 -15.47 -7.61
N ARG A 271 5.62 -16.11 -7.97
CA ARG A 271 6.19 -17.23 -7.20
C ARG A 271 6.87 -16.74 -5.93
N VAL A 272 7.65 -15.67 -6.02
CA VAL A 272 8.28 -15.03 -4.87
C VAL A 272 7.20 -14.51 -3.89
N ASP A 273 6.13 -13.89 -4.39
CA ASP A 273 4.98 -13.44 -3.59
C ASP A 273 4.30 -14.61 -2.86
N LYS A 274 4.16 -15.76 -3.50
CA LYS A 274 3.57 -16.96 -2.89
C LYS A 274 4.42 -17.46 -1.71
N ILE A 275 5.74 -17.48 -1.85
CA ILE A 275 6.66 -17.95 -0.80
C ILE A 275 6.71 -16.94 0.34
N LEU A 276 6.84 -15.64 0.03
CA LEU A 276 6.80 -14.56 1.02
C LEU A 276 5.49 -14.52 1.80
N GLY A 277 4.36 -14.80 1.13
CA GLY A 277 3.05 -14.90 1.77
C GLY A 277 2.96 -15.99 2.85
N VAL A 278 3.84 -16.99 2.82
CA VAL A 278 3.93 -18.05 3.83
C VAL A 278 5.08 -17.80 4.80
N LEU A 279 6.24 -17.39 4.29
CA LEU A 279 7.46 -17.14 5.07
C LEU A 279 7.27 -16.00 6.07
N ARG A 280 6.69 -14.87 5.64
CA ARG A 280 6.53 -13.69 6.50
C ARG A 280 5.67 -13.97 7.74
N PRO A 281 4.45 -14.52 7.64
CA PRO A 281 3.66 -14.85 8.82
C PRO A 281 4.36 -15.84 9.76
N GLN A 282 5.12 -16.79 9.20
CA GLN A 282 5.81 -17.81 9.99
C GLN A 282 6.97 -17.20 10.80
N VAL A 283 7.84 -16.40 10.18
CA VAL A 283 8.96 -15.74 10.88
C VAL A 283 8.45 -14.78 11.96
N ILE A 284 7.36 -14.06 11.67
CA ILE A 284 6.70 -13.19 12.67
C ILE A 284 6.15 -14.01 13.84
N ALA A 285 5.49 -15.14 13.58
CA ALA A 285 4.97 -16.01 14.63
C ALA A 285 6.09 -16.60 15.51
N ASP A 286 7.19 -17.02 14.89
CA ASP A 286 8.35 -17.54 15.61
C ASP A 286 9.01 -16.46 16.48
N HIS A 287 9.17 -15.24 15.94
CA HIS A 287 9.65 -14.08 16.71
C HIS A 287 8.73 -13.75 17.90
N ARG A 288 7.41 -13.73 17.70
CA ARG A 288 6.42 -13.52 18.78
C ARG A 288 6.49 -14.60 19.86
N SER A 289 6.69 -15.86 19.46
CA SER A 289 6.81 -16.97 20.42
C SER A 289 8.06 -16.81 21.30
N LEU A 290 9.16 -16.33 20.72
CA LEU A 290 10.39 -16.02 21.44
C LEU A 290 10.19 -14.83 22.38
N LEU A 291 9.54 -13.76 21.93
CA LEU A 291 9.16 -12.63 22.79
C LEU A 291 8.29 -13.07 23.98
N ALA A 292 7.30 -13.94 23.75
CA ALA A 292 6.48 -14.49 24.82
C ALA A 292 7.31 -15.29 25.84
N SER A 293 8.31 -16.05 25.38
CA SER A 293 9.23 -16.81 26.24
C SER A 293 10.16 -15.93 27.11
N LEU A 294 10.32 -14.67 26.72
CA LEU A 294 11.07 -13.64 27.44
C LEU A 294 10.19 -12.89 28.46
N GLY A 295 8.89 -13.19 28.51
CA GLY A 295 7.93 -12.48 29.36
C GLY A 295 7.40 -11.18 28.75
N TRP A 296 7.54 -11.01 27.43
CA TRP A 296 6.96 -9.90 26.69
C TRP A 296 5.49 -10.20 26.29
N PRO A 297 4.57 -9.23 26.35
CA PRO A 297 4.77 -7.86 26.83
C PRO A 297 4.81 -7.79 28.36
N PRO A 298 5.49 -6.77 28.95
CA PRO A 298 5.59 -6.58 30.39
C PRO A 298 4.20 -6.42 31.02
N LYS A 299 4.04 -6.84 32.28
CA LYS A 299 2.78 -6.62 33.01
C LYS A 299 2.57 -5.11 33.15
N LEU A 300 1.57 -4.57 32.45
CA LEU A 300 1.12 -3.19 32.66
C LEU A 300 0.56 -3.13 34.08
N LEU A 301 1.05 -2.19 34.90
CA LEU A 301 0.75 -2.09 36.32
C LEU A 301 -0.74 -2.29 36.62
N SER A 302 -1.10 -3.44 37.20
CA SER A 302 -2.41 -3.63 37.83
C SER A 302 -2.38 -2.93 39.18
N SER A 303 -3.29 -1.98 39.38
CA SER A 303 -3.46 -1.31 40.68
C SER A 303 -3.82 -2.35 41.74
N ASN A 304 -2.86 -2.76 42.56
CA ASN A 304 -3.15 -3.28 43.89
C ASN A 304 -2.04 -2.87 44.87
N THR A 305 -2.46 -1.98 45.78
CA THR A 305 -2.04 -1.82 47.18
C THR A 305 -0.61 -1.40 47.54
N LYS A 306 -0.58 -0.19 48.12
CA LYS A 306 0.25 0.33 49.22
C LYS A 306 1.77 0.47 49.02
N ALA A 307 2.16 1.74 49.02
CA ALA A 307 3.25 2.31 49.83
C ALA A 307 4.53 1.48 49.92
N GLU A 308 5.33 1.57 48.87
CA GLU A 308 6.79 1.73 48.85
C GLU A 308 7.14 1.92 47.38
N GLN A 309 8.04 2.85 47.04
CA GLN A 309 8.47 3.03 45.64
C GLN A 309 8.95 1.68 45.09
N PRO A 310 8.29 1.08 44.09
CA PRO A 310 8.88 -0.06 43.41
C PRO A 310 9.89 0.46 42.38
N PRO A 311 11.00 -0.26 42.13
CA PRO A 311 11.79 -0.01 40.93
C PRO A 311 10.83 -0.15 39.72
N GLY A 312 10.99 0.71 38.70
CA GLY A 312 10.15 0.71 37.51
C GLY A 312 9.96 -0.69 36.93
N VAL A 313 8.82 -0.94 36.25
CA VAL A 313 8.52 -2.25 35.65
C VAL A 313 9.75 -2.73 34.88
N PRO A 314 10.41 -3.82 35.31
CA PRO A 314 11.71 -4.18 34.76
C PRO A 314 11.54 -4.51 33.28
N ASN A 315 12.34 -3.87 32.42
CA ASN A 315 12.31 -4.12 30.98
C ASN A 315 12.83 -5.55 30.71
N PRO A 316 11.97 -6.49 30.25
CA PRO A 316 12.39 -7.87 29.99
C PRO A 316 13.44 -7.98 28.89
N LEU A 317 13.56 -6.95 28.03
CA LEU A 317 14.59 -6.90 26.99
C LEU A 317 15.99 -6.65 27.55
N VAL A 318 16.09 -5.96 28.69
CA VAL A 318 17.38 -5.67 29.35
C VAL A 318 17.82 -6.86 30.22
N LEU A 319 16.87 -7.60 30.77
CA LEU A 319 17.10 -8.74 31.66
C LEU A 319 17.26 -10.10 30.93
N MET A 320 17.55 -10.07 29.63
CA MET A 320 17.66 -11.32 28.85
C MET A 320 18.85 -12.17 29.30
N GLN A 321 18.62 -13.47 29.44
CA GLN A 321 19.69 -14.47 29.56
C GLN A 321 20.51 -14.53 28.26
N GLU A 322 21.80 -14.81 28.36
CA GLU A 322 22.75 -14.71 27.23
C GLU A 322 22.36 -15.58 26.02
N GLU A 323 21.92 -16.83 26.24
CA GLU A 323 21.44 -17.71 25.16
C GLU A 323 20.19 -17.16 24.47
N LYS A 324 19.20 -16.71 25.25
CA LYS A 324 17.96 -16.14 24.71
C LYS A 324 18.20 -14.80 24.01
N LYS A 325 19.18 -14.03 24.46
CA LYS A 325 19.64 -12.77 23.82
C LYS A 325 20.22 -13.05 22.44
N GLN A 326 21.00 -14.12 22.28
CA GLN A 326 21.52 -14.52 20.98
C GLN A 326 20.38 -14.95 20.04
N SER A 327 19.47 -15.82 20.49
CA SER A 327 18.31 -16.24 19.69
C SER A 327 17.40 -15.07 19.31
N TYR A 328 17.18 -14.11 20.21
CA TYR A 328 16.45 -12.87 19.94
C TYR A 328 17.17 -12.02 18.89
N SER A 329 18.47 -11.78 19.06
CA SER A 329 19.27 -10.95 18.15
C SER A 329 19.23 -11.48 16.72
N GLN A 330 19.35 -12.80 16.54
CA GLN A 330 19.31 -13.39 15.23
C GLN A 330 17.89 -13.33 14.64
N SER A 331 16.84 -13.54 15.46
CA SER A 331 15.45 -13.38 15.04
C SER A 331 15.15 -11.96 14.54
N PHE A 332 15.63 -10.96 15.28
CA PHE A 332 15.52 -9.55 14.94
C PHE A 332 16.22 -9.26 13.60
N LEU A 333 17.46 -9.72 13.43
CA LEU A 333 18.22 -9.54 12.19
C LEU A 333 17.53 -10.22 10.99
N ALA A 334 16.96 -11.42 11.19
CA ALA A 334 16.23 -12.13 10.14
C ALA A 334 14.98 -11.36 9.69
N LEU A 335 14.22 -10.78 10.62
CA LEU A 335 13.07 -9.91 10.32
C LEU A 335 13.50 -8.64 9.57
N CYS A 336 14.56 -7.97 10.03
CA CYS A 336 15.09 -6.78 9.37
C CYS A 336 15.58 -7.09 7.95
N ALA A 337 16.27 -8.21 7.76
CA ALA A 337 16.75 -8.62 6.44
C ALA A 337 15.58 -8.95 5.49
N LEU A 338 14.55 -9.64 5.99
CA LEU A 338 13.34 -9.92 5.23
C LEU A 338 12.59 -8.63 4.84
N GLN A 339 12.47 -7.68 5.77
CA GLN A 339 11.87 -6.37 5.50
C GLN A 339 12.66 -5.60 4.44
N HIS A 340 13.99 -5.56 4.54
CA HIS A 340 14.85 -4.86 3.59
C HIS A 340 14.64 -5.36 2.16
N VAL A 341 14.59 -6.68 1.97
CA VAL A 341 14.35 -7.28 0.66
C VAL A 341 12.94 -6.98 0.15
N GLN A 342 11.93 -6.99 1.03
CA GLN A 342 10.56 -6.62 0.67
C GLN A 342 10.48 -5.16 0.18
N LEU A 343 11.14 -4.23 0.88
CA LEU A 343 11.15 -2.81 0.50
C LEU A 343 11.81 -2.59 -0.86
N LYS A 344 13.00 -3.17 -1.08
CA LYS A 344 13.72 -3.09 -2.37
C LYS A 344 12.85 -3.60 -3.53
N ARG A 345 12.10 -4.67 -3.29
CA ARG A 345 11.19 -5.26 -4.27
C ARG A 345 9.97 -4.37 -4.54
N GLU A 346 9.38 -3.78 -3.51
CA GLU A 346 8.28 -2.83 -3.66
C GLU A 346 8.72 -1.56 -4.40
N GLU A 347 9.93 -1.05 -4.15
CA GLU A 347 10.51 0.06 -4.90
C GLU A 347 10.63 -0.27 -6.39
N ARG A 348 11.17 -1.46 -6.73
CA ARG A 348 11.23 -1.93 -8.11
C ARG A 348 9.84 -2.00 -8.74
N LYS A 349 8.85 -2.58 -8.05
CA LYS A 349 7.46 -2.67 -8.52
C LYS A 349 6.82 -1.29 -8.68
N ARG A 350 7.13 -0.33 -7.80
CA ARG A 350 6.61 1.04 -7.83
C ARG A 350 7.13 1.83 -9.03
N CYS A 351 8.39 1.62 -9.42
CA CYS A 351 8.95 2.18 -10.64
C CYS A 351 8.19 1.74 -11.91
N VAL A 352 7.47 0.62 -11.88
CA VAL A 352 6.67 0.10 -13.01
C VAL A 352 5.24 0.66 -13.03
N LEU A 353 4.74 1.16 -11.89
CA LEU A 353 3.32 1.48 -11.69
C LEU A 353 3.01 2.99 -11.50
N GLU A 354 4.00 3.88 -11.61
CA GLU A 354 3.88 5.36 -11.44
C GLU A 354 3.15 5.84 -10.16
N GLN A 355 2.91 4.97 -9.19
CA GLN A 355 2.25 5.33 -7.93
C GLN A 355 3.29 5.70 -6.87
N LYS A 356 3.68 6.97 -6.81
CA LYS A 356 4.41 7.55 -5.68
C LYS A 356 3.50 7.66 -4.46
N ARG A 357 3.23 6.54 -3.80
CA ARG A 357 2.73 6.54 -2.42
C ARG A 357 3.77 5.82 -1.56
N GLY A 358 4.55 6.60 -0.82
CA GLY A 358 5.33 6.08 0.29
C GLY A 358 4.36 5.71 1.39
N GLU A 359 4.05 4.41 1.51
CA GLU A 359 3.49 3.90 2.75
C GLU A 359 4.59 4.01 3.82
N ASN A 360 4.23 4.55 4.99
CA ASN A 360 5.12 4.59 6.14
C ASN A 360 5.26 3.16 6.67
N VAL A 361 6.27 2.43 6.21
CA VAL A 361 6.50 1.07 6.69
C VAL A 361 7.36 1.17 7.95
N GLY A 362 6.74 1.02 9.12
CA GLY A 362 7.44 0.87 10.39
C GLY A 362 8.42 -0.31 10.36
N LEU A 363 9.40 -0.33 11.28
CA LEU A 363 10.30 -1.47 11.41
C LEU A 363 9.52 -2.65 11.98
N TRP A 364 9.37 -3.73 11.21
CA TRP A 364 8.53 -4.87 11.59
C TRP A 364 8.93 -5.44 12.95
N ALA A 365 10.23 -5.54 13.23
CA ALA A 365 10.70 -6.05 14.51
C ALA A 365 10.24 -5.19 15.71
N ILE A 366 10.14 -3.87 15.54
CA ILE A 366 9.62 -2.96 16.57
C ILE A 366 8.09 -2.99 16.61
N ASP A 367 7.43 -3.07 15.46
CA ASP A 367 5.97 -3.23 15.40
C ASP A 367 5.52 -4.52 16.12
N GLU A 368 6.32 -5.58 16.05
CA GLU A 368 6.07 -6.84 16.76
C GLU A 368 6.30 -6.75 18.28
N LEU A 369 7.14 -5.83 18.74
CA LEU A 369 7.24 -5.49 20.17
C LEU A 369 6.02 -4.68 20.63
N VAL A 370 5.58 -3.73 19.80
CA VAL A 370 4.49 -2.81 20.14
C VAL A 370 3.11 -3.47 20.02
N SER A 371 2.90 -4.41 19.10
CA SER A 371 1.59 -5.03 18.85
C SER A 371 0.97 -5.71 20.09
N PRO A 372 1.70 -6.53 20.88
CA PRO A 372 1.17 -7.09 22.12
C PRO A 372 0.87 -6.03 23.19
N ILE A 373 1.64 -4.95 23.24
CA ILE A 373 1.39 -3.80 24.13
C ILE A 373 0.11 -3.08 23.69
N ALA A 374 -0.05 -2.82 22.40
CA ALA A 374 -1.23 -2.19 21.82
C ALA A 374 -2.50 -2.95 22.19
N SER A 375 -2.49 -4.28 22.05
CA SER A 375 -3.62 -5.13 22.45
C SER A 375 -3.95 -5.01 23.95
N ARG A 376 -2.93 -4.93 24.81
CA ARG A 376 -3.13 -4.69 26.25
C ARG A 376 -3.52 -3.25 26.58
N ILE A 377 -3.19 -2.24 25.79
CA ILE A 377 -3.61 -0.86 26.07
C ILE A 377 -5.03 -0.62 25.54
N GLU A 378 -5.43 -1.29 24.46
CA GLU A 378 -6.72 -1.10 23.78
C GLU A 378 -7.91 -1.21 24.74
N HIS A 379 -7.89 -2.15 25.68
CA HIS A 379 -8.98 -2.29 26.66
C HIS A 379 -9.05 -1.12 27.67
N HIS A 380 -7.94 -0.45 27.96
CA HIS A 380 -7.93 0.78 28.75
C HIS A 380 -8.40 1.98 27.92
N LEU A 381 -7.97 2.07 26.66
CA LEU A 381 -8.41 3.13 25.74
C LEU A 381 -9.93 3.07 25.53
N LEU A 382 -10.50 1.89 25.33
CA LEU A 382 -11.96 1.75 25.19
C LEU A 382 -12.75 2.24 26.41
N LYS A 383 -12.17 2.20 27.62
CA LYS A 383 -12.80 2.71 28.85
C LYS A 383 -12.72 4.23 29.00
N TRP A 384 -11.79 4.88 28.31
CA TRP A 384 -11.49 6.31 28.47
C TRP A 384 -11.87 7.14 27.25
N THR A 385 -12.81 6.67 26.43
CA THR A 385 -13.28 7.40 25.23
C THR A 385 -13.73 8.82 25.54
N ASP A 386 -14.27 9.06 26.74
CA ASP A 386 -14.71 10.38 27.19
C ASP A 386 -13.62 11.19 27.91
N LYS A 387 -12.43 10.61 28.13
CA LYS A 387 -11.30 11.20 28.86
C LYS A 387 -9.99 11.02 28.08
N PRO A 388 -9.82 11.75 26.96
CA PRO A 388 -8.64 11.61 26.10
C PRO A 388 -7.33 11.83 26.87
N GLU A 389 -7.31 12.69 27.90
CA GLU A 389 -6.13 12.96 28.71
C GLU A 389 -5.44 11.71 29.25
N PHE A 390 -6.21 10.70 29.68
CA PHE A 390 -5.67 9.45 30.20
C PHE A 390 -5.10 8.55 29.11
N MET A 391 -5.68 8.59 27.91
CA MET A 391 -5.16 7.87 26.75
C MET A 391 -3.77 8.37 26.37
N PHE A 392 -3.63 9.69 26.19
CA PHE A 392 -2.36 10.32 25.83
C PHE A 392 -1.32 10.12 26.94
N ALA A 393 -1.72 10.27 28.21
CA ALA A 393 -0.81 10.07 29.34
C ALA A 393 -0.30 8.62 29.45
N LEU A 394 -1.17 7.63 29.23
CA LEU A 394 -0.79 6.21 29.29
C LEU A 394 0.23 5.86 28.20
N VAL A 395 -0.05 6.25 26.95
CA VAL A 395 0.84 5.97 25.83
C VAL A 395 2.18 6.66 26.04
N TYR A 396 2.18 7.94 26.43
CA TYR A 396 3.41 8.68 26.72
C TYR A 396 4.24 8.02 27.84
N LYS A 397 3.58 7.62 28.93
CA LYS A 397 4.24 6.95 30.05
C LYS A 397 4.91 5.65 29.60
N ILE A 398 4.21 4.80 28.87
CA ILE A 398 4.75 3.53 28.38
C ILE A 398 5.91 3.78 27.41
N THR A 399 5.77 4.71 26.47
CA THR A 399 6.87 5.05 25.54
C THR A 399 8.12 5.46 26.30
N ARG A 400 7.99 6.40 27.26
CA ARG A 400 9.11 6.90 28.07
C ARG A 400 9.72 5.82 28.96
N ASP A 401 8.90 5.00 29.63
CA ASP A 401 9.40 4.01 30.59
C ASP A 401 10.21 2.88 29.92
N PHE A 402 10.00 2.63 28.62
CA PHE A 402 10.75 1.60 27.88
C PHE A 402 11.80 2.14 26.89
N ILE A 403 11.84 3.46 26.63
CA ILE A 403 12.68 4.02 25.56
C ILE A 403 14.18 3.74 25.76
N GLU A 404 14.68 3.83 27.00
CA GLU A 404 16.10 3.61 27.30
C GLU A 404 16.49 2.15 27.04
N GLY A 405 15.74 1.19 27.59
CA GLY A 405 16.05 -0.22 27.37
C GLY A 405 15.78 -0.71 25.94
N VAL A 406 14.91 -0.03 25.20
CA VAL A 406 14.75 -0.28 23.76
C VAL A 406 15.96 0.25 22.98
N ASP A 407 16.46 1.43 23.32
CA ASP A 407 17.65 2.01 22.70
C ASP A 407 18.89 1.13 22.95
N ASP A 408 19.16 0.79 24.22
CA ASP A 408 20.32 0.00 24.63
C ASP A 408 20.38 -1.39 23.99
N VAL A 409 19.21 -2.02 23.77
CA VAL A 409 19.13 -3.39 23.25
C VAL A 409 18.98 -3.41 21.73
N LEU A 410 18.19 -2.51 21.15
CA LEU A 410 17.85 -2.56 19.72
C LEU A 410 18.80 -1.73 18.86
N GLN A 411 19.35 -0.59 19.33
CA GLN A 411 20.25 0.23 18.50
C GLN A 411 21.45 -0.58 17.99
N PRO A 412 22.16 -1.38 18.81
CA PRO A 412 23.26 -2.22 18.31
C PRO A 412 22.82 -3.26 17.26
N LEU A 413 21.57 -3.75 17.35
CA LEU A 413 21.02 -4.71 16.39
C LEU A 413 20.63 -4.03 15.07
N ILE A 414 20.11 -2.81 15.13
CA ILE A 414 19.83 -1.97 13.96
C ILE A 414 21.13 -1.63 13.22
N ASP A 415 22.17 -1.25 13.97
CA ASP A 415 23.49 -0.97 13.41
C ASP A 415 24.09 -2.22 12.74
N ARG A 416 23.95 -3.39 13.39
CA ARG A 416 24.37 -4.68 12.82
C ARG A 416 23.55 -5.08 11.59
N ALA A 417 22.27 -4.72 11.53
CA ALA A 417 21.42 -4.90 10.36
C ALA A 417 21.77 -3.94 9.20
N ARG A 418 22.69 -2.98 9.42
CA ARG A 418 23.10 -1.95 8.45
C ARG A 418 21.93 -1.09 7.96
N LEU A 419 20.94 -0.87 8.82
CA LEU A 419 19.85 0.06 8.56
C LEU A 419 20.34 1.49 8.82
N VAL A 420 21.12 2.01 7.88
CA VAL A 420 21.68 3.38 7.93
C VAL A 420 20.54 4.36 8.20
N SER A 421 20.76 5.36 9.07
CA SER A 421 19.80 6.41 9.49
C SER A 421 18.57 5.97 10.30
N CYS A 422 18.50 4.72 10.75
CA CYS A 422 17.42 4.28 11.64
C CYS A 422 17.83 4.43 13.11
N SER A 423 17.06 5.19 13.88
CA SER A 423 17.19 5.21 15.34
C SER A 423 16.15 4.30 15.99
N ALA A 424 16.59 3.47 16.94
CA ALA A 424 15.71 2.64 17.76
C ALA A 424 14.68 3.48 18.52
N LYS A 425 15.11 4.63 19.06
CA LYS A 425 14.24 5.60 19.75
C LYS A 425 13.16 6.14 18.82
N GLU A 426 13.53 6.59 17.62
CA GLU A 426 12.60 7.15 16.65
C GLU A 426 11.57 6.12 16.18
N ALA A 427 12.03 4.92 15.86
CA ALA A 427 11.16 3.83 15.42
C ALA A 427 10.20 3.38 16.54
N TRP A 428 10.67 3.35 17.80
CA TRP A 428 9.84 3.07 18.97
C TRP A 428 8.77 4.14 19.20
N VAL A 429 9.17 5.41 19.21
CA VAL A 429 8.24 6.54 19.38
C VAL A 429 7.20 6.54 18.26
N SER A 430 7.63 6.39 17.00
CA SER A 430 6.74 6.29 15.85
C SER A 430 5.72 5.15 16.00
N ALA A 431 6.16 3.93 16.32
CA ALA A 431 5.27 2.79 16.50
C ALA A 431 4.24 3.02 17.61
N MET A 432 4.65 3.62 18.74
CA MET A 432 3.72 3.96 19.84
C MET A 432 2.74 5.08 19.47
N VAL A 433 3.17 6.09 18.70
CA VAL A 433 2.28 7.12 18.15
C VAL A 433 1.25 6.49 17.19
N GLN A 434 1.67 5.52 16.37
CA GLN A 434 0.78 4.79 15.46
C GLN A 434 -0.27 3.95 16.19
N VAL A 435 0.04 3.39 17.36
CA VAL A 435 -0.97 2.70 18.20
C VAL A 435 -2.10 3.67 18.59
N LEU A 436 -1.74 4.86 19.08
CA LEU A 436 -2.73 5.85 19.50
C LEU A 436 -3.49 6.43 18.30
N SER A 437 -2.77 6.80 17.23
CA SER A 437 -3.36 7.28 15.98
C SER A 437 -4.34 6.27 15.39
N GLY A 438 -3.95 4.99 15.32
CA GLY A 438 -4.79 3.90 14.84
C GLY A 438 -6.04 3.68 15.69
N PHE A 439 -5.95 3.83 17.01
CA PHE A 439 -7.12 3.79 17.88
C PHE A 439 -8.06 4.99 17.64
N LEU A 440 -7.52 6.22 17.60
CA LEU A 440 -8.31 7.43 17.36
C LEU A 440 -8.98 7.42 15.98
N ALA A 441 -8.29 6.91 14.95
CA ALA A 441 -8.85 6.75 13.61
C ALA A 441 -10.00 5.74 13.56
N LYS A 442 -9.95 4.67 14.37
CA LYS A 442 -11.00 3.64 14.39
C LYS A 442 -12.19 4.00 15.28
N LYS A 443 -11.94 4.64 16.43
CA LYS A 443 -12.94 4.78 17.51
C LYS A 443 -13.12 6.20 18.04
N GLY A 444 -12.12 7.07 17.92
CA GLY A 444 -12.19 8.45 18.42
C GLY A 444 -12.89 9.38 17.43
N PHE A 445 -12.21 9.72 16.33
CA PHE A 445 -12.71 10.68 15.34
C PHE A 445 -14.01 10.28 14.65
N PRO A 446 -14.27 9.00 14.28
CA PRO A 446 -15.54 8.63 13.66
C PRO A 446 -16.77 9.01 14.51
N VAL A 447 -16.71 8.77 15.82
CA VAL A 447 -17.79 9.13 16.76
C VAL A 447 -18.00 10.65 16.80
N LEU A 448 -16.91 11.42 16.82
CA LEU A 448 -16.99 12.89 16.78
C LEU A 448 -17.56 13.41 15.45
N VAL A 449 -17.21 12.77 14.33
CA VAL A 449 -17.74 13.12 13.00
C VAL A 449 -19.26 12.87 12.93
N GLU A 450 -19.74 11.78 13.50
CA GLU A 450 -21.19 11.49 13.61
C GLU A 450 -21.90 12.53 14.48
N ARG A 451 -21.41 12.75 15.71
CA ARG A 451 -21.98 13.76 16.63
C ARG A 451 -21.95 15.19 16.08
N TYR A 452 -21.00 15.51 15.20
CA TYR A 452 -20.91 16.82 14.55
C TYR A 452 -21.94 17.02 13.42
N LYS A 453 -22.35 15.92 12.76
CA LYS A 453 -23.42 15.95 11.75
C LYS A 453 -24.79 16.14 12.42
N ASP A 454 -24.95 15.59 13.60
CA ASP A 454 -26.17 15.72 14.40
C ASP A 454 -26.33 17.15 14.93
N LYS A 455 -27.52 17.73 14.73
CA LYS A 455 -27.79 19.14 15.09
C LYS A 455 -27.77 19.38 16.60
N ASN A 456 -28.22 18.40 17.38
CA ASN A 456 -28.42 18.55 18.83
C ASN A 456 -27.11 18.43 19.63
N SER A 457 -26.16 17.59 19.18
CA SER A 457 -24.88 17.34 19.85
C SER A 457 -23.71 18.13 19.27
N LYS A 458 -23.98 19.08 18.36
CA LYS A 458 -22.95 19.75 17.57
C LYS A 458 -22.01 20.62 18.41
N SER A 459 -22.54 21.29 19.43
CA SER A 459 -21.75 22.15 20.31
C SER A 459 -20.78 21.31 21.14
N ASP A 460 -21.28 20.24 21.75
CA ASP A 460 -20.44 19.31 22.53
C ASP A 460 -19.38 18.64 21.64
N ALA A 461 -19.75 18.26 20.41
CA ALA A 461 -18.81 17.72 19.43
C ALA A 461 -17.70 18.71 19.06
N ILE A 462 -18.00 20.01 18.97
CA ILE A 462 -17.00 21.07 18.73
C ILE A 462 -16.01 21.13 19.91
N SER A 463 -16.50 21.19 21.14
CA SER A 463 -15.65 21.26 22.33
C SER A 463 -14.80 19.99 22.51
N SER A 464 -15.37 18.80 22.32
CA SER A 464 -14.63 17.53 22.37
C SER A 464 -13.59 17.42 21.25
N TRP A 465 -13.89 17.92 20.05
CA TRP A 465 -12.94 17.95 18.94
C TRP A 465 -11.74 18.84 19.25
N LEU A 466 -11.97 20.07 19.71
CA LEU A 466 -10.89 20.98 20.08
C LEU A 466 -10.04 20.43 21.22
N CYS A 467 -10.67 19.85 22.25
CA CYS A 467 -9.99 19.19 23.36
C CYS A 467 -9.10 18.03 22.88
N LEU A 468 -9.58 17.21 21.94
CA LEU A 468 -8.81 16.11 21.38
C LEU A 468 -7.60 16.60 20.58
N ILE A 469 -7.77 17.68 19.79
CA ILE A 469 -6.67 18.32 19.07
C ILE A 469 -5.64 18.90 20.05
N ASP A 470 -6.08 19.57 21.12
CA ASP A 470 -5.17 20.13 22.13
C ASP A 470 -4.28 19.07 22.75
N HIS A 471 -4.88 17.95 23.13
CA HIS A 471 -4.15 16.81 23.68
C HIS A 471 -3.23 16.19 22.63
N SER A 472 -3.64 16.09 21.36
CA SER A 472 -2.80 15.59 20.27
C SER A 472 -1.57 16.47 20.06
N VAL A 473 -1.74 17.79 19.98
CA VAL A 473 -0.65 18.76 19.83
C VAL A 473 0.32 18.70 21.01
N LYS A 474 -0.20 18.69 22.25
CA LYS A 474 0.63 18.59 23.46
C LYS A 474 1.39 17.25 23.51
N PHE A 475 0.75 16.17 23.10
CA PHE A 475 1.34 14.85 23.07
C PHE A 475 2.44 14.74 22.02
N ASP A 476 2.20 15.21 20.80
CA ASP A 476 3.20 15.21 19.72
C ASP A 476 4.46 15.98 20.15
N LYS A 477 4.29 17.19 20.73
CA LYS A 477 5.41 17.96 21.30
C LYS A 477 6.17 17.19 22.37
N ARG A 478 5.47 16.49 23.28
CA ARG A 478 6.10 15.66 24.33
C ARG A 478 6.82 14.43 23.77
N MET A 479 6.28 13.81 22.72
CA MET A 479 6.90 12.68 22.04
C MET A 479 8.16 13.10 21.27
N GLN A 480 8.13 14.28 20.65
CA GLN A 480 9.31 14.87 19.99
C GLN A 480 10.46 15.10 20.97
N LEU A 481 10.18 15.56 22.19
CA LEU A 481 11.21 15.76 23.23
C LEU A 481 11.91 14.46 23.68
N LEU A 482 11.34 13.29 23.40
CA LEU A 482 11.98 12.00 23.70
C LEU A 482 13.07 11.63 22.69
N ILE A 483 13.12 12.31 21.55
CA ILE A 483 14.08 12.10 20.46
C ILE A 483 15.13 13.22 20.55
N SER A 484 16.40 12.88 20.33
CA SER A 484 17.50 13.86 20.34
C SER A 484 17.31 14.92 19.26
N SER A 485 17.49 16.20 19.64
CA SER A 485 17.19 17.41 18.84
C SER A 485 17.91 17.51 17.48
N GLU A 486 18.91 16.68 17.21
CA GLU A 486 19.73 16.74 15.98
C GLU A 486 19.05 16.15 14.74
N THR A 487 18.05 15.27 14.89
CA THR A 487 17.37 14.65 13.73
C THR A 487 16.29 15.55 13.09
N TYR A 488 16.02 16.74 13.65
CA TYR A 488 14.89 17.60 13.25
C TYR A 488 15.09 18.34 11.91
N LEU A 489 16.30 18.34 11.33
CA LEU A 489 16.61 19.17 10.16
C LEU A 489 16.09 18.61 8.82
N PHE A 490 15.49 17.41 8.80
CA PHE A 490 14.94 16.83 7.56
C PHE A 490 13.46 16.46 7.71
N PHE A 491 12.63 17.48 7.92
CA PHE A 491 11.20 17.44 7.56
C PHE A 491 10.96 17.56 6.04
N GLY A 492 12.02 17.42 5.23
CA GLY A 492 11.99 17.45 3.78
C GLY A 492 11.80 16.06 3.19
N GLU A 493 10.97 15.99 2.15
CA GLU A 493 10.86 14.86 1.21
C GLU A 493 12.22 14.54 0.57
N ALA A 494 13.12 13.89 1.30
CA ALA A 494 14.32 13.29 0.75
C ALA A 494 14.13 11.77 0.80
N GLY A 495 13.93 11.20 -0.38
CA GLY A 495 13.69 9.79 -0.59
C GLY A 495 14.79 8.91 0.02
N THR A 496 14.46 7.62 0.18
CA THR A 496 15.24 6.49 0.73
C THR A 496 15.26 6.25 2.24
N HIS A 497 14.69 7.12 3.08
CA HIS A 497 14.59 6.87 4.53
C HIS A 497 13.22 6.29 4.94
N LEU A 498 13.17 5.49 6.02
CA LEU A 498 12.03 4.66 6.45
C LEU A 498 10.74 5.43 6.87
N GLY A 499 10.54 6.68 6.41
CA GLY A 499 9.27 7.40 6.54
C GLY A 499 8.86 7.78 7.97
N PHE A 500 9.78 7.71 8.93
CA PHE A 500 9.45 7.93 10.34
C PHE A 500 8.91 9.34 10.62
N ALA A 501 9.41 10.37 9.94
CA ALA A 501 9.00 11.76 10.15
C ALA A 501 7.47 11.98 9.99
N LYS A 502 6.83 11.31 9.03
CA LYS A 502 5.37 11.41 8.81
C LYS A 502 4.57 10.59 9.83
N SER A 503 5.17 9.57 10.44
CA SER A 503 4.51 8.66 11.39
C SER A 503 4.68 9.06 12.86
N MET A 504 5.47 10.10 13.15
CA MET A 504 5.73 10.63 14.50
C MET A 504 4.66 11.59 15.04
N SER A 505 3.66 11.97 14.25
CA SER A 505 2.55 12.84 14.69
C SER A 505 1.23 12.10 14.66
N VAL A 506 0.44 12.22 15.73
CA VAL A 506 -0.95 11.74 15.77
C VAL A 506 -1.78 12.46 14.70
N LEU A 507 -1.49 13.73 14.40
CA LEU A 507 -2.22 14.52 13.40
C LEU A 507 -2.01 14.03 11.95
N SER A 508 -1.09 13.09 11.70
CA SER A 508 -0.91 12.44 10.40
C SER A 508 -2.20 11.83 9.83
N LEU A 509 -3.14 11.42 10.69
CA LEU A 509 -4.46 10.92 10.30
C LEU A 509 -5.27 11.91 9.44
N PHE A 510 -5.07 13.21 9.61
CA PHE A 510 -5.76 14.23 8.80
C PHE A 510 -5.21 14.33 7.38
N CYS A 511 -3.95 13.93 7.16
CA CYS A 511 -3.34 13.87 5.83
C CYS A 511 -3.90 12.70 5.02
N GLU A 512 -4.30 11.62 5.69
CA GLU A 512 -4.96 10.46 5.08
C GLU A 512 -6.46 10.70 4.87
N ARG A 513 -7.08 11.49 5.76
CA ARG A 513 -8.51 11.81 5.78
C ARG A 513 -8.76 13.31 5.64
N LEU A 514 -8.66 13.81 4.41
CA LEU A 514 -8.92 15.21 4.09
C LEU A 514 -10.36 15.67 4.42
N ASP A 515 -11.32 14.74 4.50
CA ASP A 515 -12.66 15.00 4.97
C ASP A 515 -12.66 15.46 6.44
N TRP A 516 -11.84 14.84 7.29
CA TRP A 516 -11.71 15.22 8.69
C TRP A 516 -10.95 16.53 8.86
N LEU A 517 -9.94 16.78 8.03
CA LEU A 517 -9.22 18.07 8.00
C LEU A 517 -10.18 19.23 7.70
N LYS A 518 -11.11 19.05 6.75
CA LYS A 518 -12.16 20.03 6.44
C LYS A 518 -13.14 20.24 7.60
N ILE A 519 -13.44 19.20 8.39
CA ILE A 519 -14.29 19.32 9.57
C ILE A 519 -13.55 20.12 10.64
N TRP A 520 -12.30 19.78 10.92
CA TRP A 520 -11.47 20.51 11.88
C TRP A 520 -11.39 22.00 11.52
N ALA A 521 -11.06 22.35 10.28
CA ALA A 521 -11.02 23.74 9.84
C ALA A 521 -12.36 24.49 10.05
N LYS A 522 -13.51 23.80 9.85
CA LYS A 522 -14.84 24.38 10.10
C LYS A 522 -15.16 24.52 11.59
N VAL A 523 -14.69 23.60 12.42
CA VAL A 523 -14.83 23.65 13.88
C VAL A 523 -14.05 24.85 14.41
N GLU A 524 -12.77 24.98 14.01
CA GLU A 524 -11.89 26.08 14.40
C GLU A 524 -12.47 27.44 13.96
N LEU A 525 -12.92 27.54 12.71
CA LEU A 525 -13.54 28.76 12.19
C LEU A 525 -14.78 29.18 12.99
N LYS A 526 -15.60 28.22 13.44
CA LYS A 526 -16.81 28.52 14.22
C LYS A 526 -16.48 28.99 15.63
N ASP A 527 -15.55 28.32 16.29
CA ASP A 527 -15.10 28.71 17.63
C ASP A 527 -14.48 30.11 17.60
N ALA A 528 -13.56 30.35 16.67
CA ALA A 528 -12.95 31.65 16.42
C ALA A 528 -14.00 32.75 16.14
N TRP A 529 -14.99 32.45 15.30
CA TRP A 529 -16.07 33.40 14.99
C TRP A 529 -16.96 33.71 16.20
N MET A 530 -17.26 32.72 17.04
CA MET A 530 -18.04 32.93 18.27
C MET A 530 -17.29 33.83 19.25
N LYS A 531 -15.97 33.62 19.41
CA LYS A 531 -15.08 34.48 20.21
C LYS A 531 -15.04 35.91 19.67
N LEU A 532 -14.84 36.07 18.37
CA LEU A 532 -14.83 37.39 17.74
C LEU A 532 -16.18 38.10 17.88
N LYS A 533 -17.30 37.39 17.69
CA LYS A 533 -18.64 37.99 17.79
C LYS A 533 -18.92 38.59 19.17
N ALA A 534 -18.40 37.99 20.25
CA ALA A 534 -18.52 38.56 21.58
C ALA A 534 -17.81 39.92 21.67
N GLU A 535 -16.58 40.02 21.16
CA GLU A 535 -15.81 41.27 21.15
C GLU A 535 -16.37 42.32 20.18
N LEU A 536 -16.93 41.91 19.03
CA LEU A 536 -17.53 42.84 18.07
C LEU A 536 -18.70 43.65 18.66
N THR A 537 -19.35 43.14 19.72
CA THR A 537 -20.46 43.83 20.39
C THR A 537 -20.00 44.92 21.37
N ASP A 538 -18.74 44.93 21.77
CA ASP A 538 -18.18 45.99 22.61
C ASP A 538 -17.68 47.15 21.75
N GLU A 539 -18.36 48.28 21.81
CA GLU A 539 -17.95 49.52 21.12
C GLU A 539 -16.57 50.01 21.60
N ARG A 540 -16.16 49.68 22.83
CA ARG A 540 -14.83 50.05 23.36
C ARG A 540 -13.69 49.30 22.69
N ALA A 541 -13.95 48.15 22.07
CA ALA A 541 -12.94 47.38 21.35
C ALA A 541 -12.50 48.06 20.04
N TRP A 542 -13.29 49.02 19.54
CA TRP A 542 -13.05 49.73 18.29
C TRP A 542 -12.30 51.05 18.47
N SER A 543 -12.42 51.67 19.65
CA SER A 543 -11.76 52.94 19.97
C SER A 543 -10.39 52.71 20.61
N THR A 544 -9.42 53.53 20.21
CA THR A 544 -8.08 53.57 20.80
C THR A 544 -8.00 54.45 22.05
N ASP A 545 -9.09 55.14 22.38
CA ASP A 545 -9.09 56.20 23.38
C ASP A 545 -9.34 55.65 24.80
N LYS A 546 -8.30 55.68 25.64
CA LYS A 546 -8.52 55.71 27.09
C LYS A 546 -9.01 57.10 27.42
N ARG A 547 -10.33 57.30 27.59
CA ARG A 547 -10.85 58.50 28.27
C ARG A 547 -10.16 58.65 29.62
N HIS A 548 -9.10 59.44 29.68
CA HIS A 548 -8.53 59.88 30.95
C HIS A 548 -9.50 60.93 31.47
N GLY A 549 -10.02 60.66 32.68
CA GLY A 549 -10.95 61.54 33.34
C GLY A 549 -10.40 62.96 33.44
N THR A 550 -11.27 63.90 33.11
CA THR A 550 -11.33 65.25 33.68
C THR A 550 -10.03 66.06 33.68
N CYS A 551 -9.77 66.80 32.60
CA CYS A 551 -9.31 68.18 32.74
C CYS A 551 -9.60 69.01 31.48
N GLN A 552 -10.46 70.01 31.67
CA GLN A 552 -10.62 71.27 30.95
C GLN A 552 -10.21 71.36 29.47
N ARG A 553 -11.26 71.54 28.66
CA ARG A 553 -11.26 72.22 27.38
C ARG A 553 -10.60 73.60 27.54
N THR A 554 -9.39 73.76 27.03
CA THR A 554 -8.81 75.07 26.76
C THR A 554 -8.38 75.12 25.30
N GLU A 555 -8.83 76.18 24.63
CA GLU A 555 -8.63 76.49 23.23
C GLU A 555 -7.14 76.69 22.93
N SER A 556 -6.50 75.75 22.24
CA SER A 556 -5.23 75.94 21.51
C SER A 556 -5.03 74.78 20.53
N GLY A 557 -5.67 74.87 19.36
CA GLY A 557 -5.76 73.82 18.35
C GLY A 557 -4.52 73.62 17.48
N SER A 558 -3.30 73.54 18.04
CA SER A 558 -2.11 73.36 17.20
C SER A 558 -0.92 72.61 17.83
N GLU A 559 -0.90 72.35 19.13
CA GLU A 559 0.33 71.82 19.78
C GLU A 559 0.20 70.37 20.29
N GLN A 560 -0.92 69.69 20.02
CA GLN A 560 -1.13 68.31 20.48
C GLN A 560 -0.54 67.25 19.53
N TYR A 561 0.05 67.64 18.39
CA TYR A 561 0.69 66.72 17.43
C TYR A 561 2.18 66.46 17.71
N PHE A 562 2.81 67.22 18.63
CA PHE A 562 4.25 67.10 18.91
C PHE A 562 4.60 66.18 20.09
N LEU A 563 3.59 65.63 20.78
CA LEU A 563 3.77 64.69 21.90
C LEU A 563 3.04 63.36 21.64
N SER A 564 3.02 62.87 20.40
CA SER A 564 2.60 61.49 20.13
C SER A 564 3.57 60.54 20.83
N THR A 565 3.11 59.94 21.92
CA THR A 565 3.81 58.85 22.60
C THR A 565 3.56 57.55 21.86
N ARG A 566 4.38 56.52 22.13
CA ARG A 566 4.17 55.14 21.63
C ARG A 566 2.76 54.60 21.94
N GLU A 567 2.08 55.18 22.93
CA GLU A 567 0.73 54.82 23.38
C GLU A 567 -0.39 55.40 22.50
N ASP A 568 -0.12 56.48 21.75
CA ASP A 568 -1.07 57.10 20.80
C ASP A 568 -1.16 56.35 19.46
N HIS A 569 -0.26 55.39 19.24
CA HIS A 569 -0.24 54.46 18.09
C HIS A 569 -0.71 53.05 18.46
N LYS A 570 -1.43 52.89 19.57
CA LYS A 570 -1.88 51.59 20.02
C LYS A 570 -2.87 50.98 19.02
N ALA A 571 -2.67 49.71 18.71
CA ALA A 571 -3.56 48.95 17.86
C ALA A 571 -5.00 48.99 18.41
N PRO A 572 -6.02 49.16 17.56
CA PRO A 572 -7.40 48.92 17.97
C PRO A 572 -7.53 47.50 18.53
N VAL A 573 -8.12 47.36 19.72
CA VAL A 573 -8.18 46.09 20.46
C VAL A 573 -8.83 44.99 19.63
N ILE A 574 -9.85 45.32 18.84
CA ILE A 574 -10.54 44.38 17.96
C ILE A 574 -9.63 43.82 16.85
N ALA A 575 -8.70 44.63 16.33
CA ALA A 575 -7.77 44.23 15.27
C ALA A 575 -6.72 43.27 15.85
N GLU A 576 -6.13 43.63 16.99
CA GLU A 576 -5.17 42.79 17.72
C GLU A 576 -5.81 41.45 18.12
N PHE A 577 -7.05 41.48 18.62
CA PHE A 577 -7.77 40.28 19.01
C PHE A 577 -8.06 39.36 17.81
N ALA A 578 -8.56 39.90 16.69
CA ALA A 578 -8.83 39.11 15.48
C ALA A 578 -7.55 38.50 14.91
N LEU A 579 -6.47 39.28 14.82
CA LEU A 579 -5.18 38.79 14.31
C LEU A 579 -4.58 37.74 15.25
N LYS A 580 -4.69 37.92 16.57
CA LYS A 580 -4.25 36.94 17.55
C LYS A 580 -4.98 35.61 17.39
N ILE A 581 -6.31 35.62 17.27
CA ILE A 581 -7.08 34.39 17.01
C ILE A 581 -6.63 33.72 15.70
N ALA A 582 -6.47 34.50 14.63
CA ALA A 582 -6.03 33.96 13.35
C ALA A 582 -4.62 33.33 13.43
N TRP A 583 -3.71 33.95 14.18
CA TRP A 583 -2.38 33.44 14.41
C TRP A 583 -2.38 32.15 15.25
N GLU A 584 -3.16 32.10 16.34
CA GLU A 584 -3.34 30.88 17.15
C GLU A 584 -3.84 29.71 16.29
N MET A 585 -4.73 29.96 15.32
CA MET A 585 -5.17 28.93 14.38
C MET A 585 -4.05 28.43 13.45
N ILE A 586 -3.15 29.33 13.02
CA ILE A 586 -1.98 28.98 12.20
C ILE A 586 -0.99 28.16 13.03
N GLU A 587 -0.66 28.58 14.25
CA GLU A 587 0.26 27.87 15.16
C GLU A 587 -0.22 26.44 15.45
N ARG A 588 -1.53 26.24 15.65
CA ARG A 588 -2.11 24.92 15.92
C ARG A 588 -1.87 23.92 14.80
N CYS A 589 -1.84 24.37 13.54
CA CYS A 589 -1.60 23.49 12.40
C CYS A 589 -0.11 23.28 12.07
N GLN A 590 0.83 23.96 12.75
CA GLN A 590 2.28 23.75 12.54
C GLN A 590 2.71 22.31 12.83
N THR A 591 2.05 21.66 13.79
CA THR A 591 2.31 20.26 14.17
C THR A 591 1.73 19.23 13.21
N LEU A 592 0.91 19.66 12.24
CA LEU A 592 0.34 18.80 11.21
C LEU A 592 1.42 18.42 10.19
N PRO A 593 1.70 17.12 9.96
CA PRO A 593 2.70 16.74 8.97
C PRO A 593 2.23 17.06 7.54
N GLY A 594 3.16 17.45 6.68
CA GLY A 594 2.91 17.68 5.26
C GLY A 594 2.42 19.09 4.92
N THR A 595 3.18 19.77 4.08
CA THR A 595 2.94 21.15 3.63
C THR A 595 1.57 21.35 2.99
N SER A 596 1.12 20.43 2.13
CA SER A 596 -0.19 20.56 1.45
C SER A 596 -1.37 20.57 2.44
N CYS A 597 -1.30 19.79 3.52
CA CYS A 597 -2.37 19.74 4.51
C CYS A 597 -2.40 21.00 5.36
N ARG A 598 -1.22 21.52 5.76
CA ARG A 598 -1.07 22.80 6.47
C ARG A 598 -1.67 23.95 5.65
N ILE A 599 -1.28 24.08 4.38
CA ILE A 599 -1.83 25.11 3.47
C ILE A 599 -3.35 25.00 3.36
N GLN A 600 -3.87 23.78 3.15
CA GLN A 600 -5.31 23.58 3.00
C GLN A 600 -6.08 23.98 4.27
N PHE A 601 -5.54 23.66 5.44
CA PHE A 601 -6.11 24.06 6.73
C PHE A 601 -6.12 25.59 6.89
N ILE A 602 -4.97 26.25 6.71
CA ILE A 602 -4.81 27.70 6.85
C ILE A 602 -5.80 28.43 5.93
N ARG A 603 -5.88 28.03 4.65
CA ARG A 603 -6.83 28.61 3.68
C ARG A 603 -8.29 28.37 4.08
N SER A 604 -8.59 27.23 4.70
CA SER A 604 -9.97 26.85 5.05
C SER A 604 -10.45 27.40 6.39
N ALA A 605 -9.52 27.80 7.26
CA ALA A 605 -9.79 28.25 8.63
C ALA A 605 -9.36 29.72 8.82
N ALA A 606 -8.08 29.99 9.08
CA ALA A 606 -7.55 31.33 9.37
C ALA A 606 -7.81 32.32 8.22
N GLY A 607 -7.56 31.93 6.96
CA GLY A 607 -7.79 32.79 5.80
C GLY A 607 -9.27 33.16 5.63
N LYS A 608 -10.18 32.22 5.84
CA LYS A 608 -11.63 32.50 5.81
C LYS A 608 -12.07 33.36 6.98
N PHE A 609 -11.51 33.12 8.16
CA PHE A 609 -11.79 33.92 9.35
C PHE A 609 -11.42 35.40 9.13
N LEU A 610 -10.19 35.67 8.66
CA LEU A 610 -9.73 37.02 8.33
C LEU A 610 -10.61 37.67 7.25
N TRP A 611 -10.97 36.92 6.22
CA TRP A 611 -11.89 37.39 5.19
C TRP A 611 -13.27 37.78 5.77
N HIS A 612 -13.81 36.99 6.70
CA HIS A 612 -15.05 37.34 7.40
C HIS A 612 -14.90 38.60 8.25
N PHE A 613 -13.79 38.74 8.98
CA PHE A 613 -13.48 39.95 9.74
C PHE A 613 -13.42 41.19 8.84
N PHE A 614 -12.71 41.14 7.70
CA PHE A 614 -12.65 42.25 6.76
C PHE A 614 -14.01 42.60 6.13
N LYS A 615 -14.86 41.59 5.91
CA LYS A 615 -16.25 41.85 5.51
C LYS A 615 -17.03 42.62 6.56
N VAL A 616 -16.81 42.36 7.86
CA VAL A 616 -17.43 43.15 8.94
C VAL A 616 -16.97 44.60 8.88
N LEU A 617 -15.67 44.86 8.66
CA LEU A 617 -15.16 46.24 8.51
C LEU A 617 -15.85 46.97 7.36
N ILE A 618 -15.97 46.31 6.20
CA ILE A 618 -16.65 46.87 5.02
C ILE A 618 -18.13 47.12 5.30
N SER A 619 -18.82 46.16 5.93
CA SER A 619 -20.24 46.30 6.27
C SER A 619 -20.47 47.44 7.26
N ARG A 620 -19.61 47.59 8.27
CA ARG A 620 -19.69 48.66 9.28
C ARG A 620 -19.44 50.04 8.68
N ARG A 621 -18.54 50.15 7.69
CA ARG A 621 -18.40 51.35 6.87
C ARG A 621 -19.68 51.65 6.08
N LYS A 622 -20.26 50.64 5.42
CA LYS A 622 -21.47 50.82 4.59
C LYS A 622 -22.71 51.21 5.39
N SER A 623 -22.80 50.81 6.67
CA SER A 623 -23.88 51.22 7.57
C SER A 623 -23.75 52.64 8.11
N MET A 624 -22.62 53.32 7.88
CA MET A 624 -22.48 54.74 8.18
C MET A 624 -23.03 55.53 6.98
N GLU A 625 -24.22 56.11 7.13
CA GLU A 625 -24.78 57.03 6.14
C GLU A 625 -24.12 58.41 6.30
N PHE A 626 -23.63 58.96 5.19
CA PHE A 626 -23.06 60.31 5.15
C PHE A 626 -24.20 61.31 4.94
N HIS A 627 -24.43 62.19 5.90
CA HIS A 627 -25.32 63.33 5.71
C HIS A 627 -24.50 64.61 5.54
N ALA A 628 -25.04 65.60 4.83
CA ALA A 628 -24.34 66.86 4.55
C ALA A 628 -23.98 67.70 5.80
N TYR A 629 -24.40 67.25 7.00
CA TYR A 629 -24.06 67.78 8.32
C TYR A 629 -23.41 66.69 9.20
N ASP A 630 -22.47 65.91 8.65
CA ASP A 630 -21.79 64.85 9.40
C ASP A 630 -21.07 65.43 10.63
N SER A 631 -21.39 64.89 11.80
CA SER A 631 -20.73 65.20 13.07
C SER A 631 -19.28 64.72 13.08
N ASP A 632 -18.39 65.43 13.79
CA ASP A 632 -17.00 65.02 14.04
C ASP A 632 -16.88 63.55 14.52
N GLU A 633 -17.89 63.03 15.21
CA GLU A 633 -17.96 61.63 15.67
C GLU A 633 -17.99 60.60 14.51
N THR A 634 -18.63 60.92 13.38
CA THR A 634 -18.68 60.03 12.20
C THR A 634 -17.31 59.93 11.55
N LEU A 635 -16.59 61.05 11.46
CA LEU A 635 -15.22 61.11 10.95
C LEU A 635 -14.24 60.33 11.85
N VAL A 636 -14.37 60.48 13.18
CA VAL A 636 -13.55 59.72 14.14
C VAL A 636 -13.75 58.21 13.96
N ARG A 637 -14.99 57.74 13.83
CA ARG A 637 -15.28 56.31 13.61
C ARG A 637 -14.74 55.77 12.28
N ILE A 638 -14.72 56.58 11.23
CA ILE A 638 -14.11 56.20 9.95
C ILE A 638 -12.60 56.11 10.10
N CYS A 639 -11.96 57.06 10.78
CA CYS A 639 -10.53 57.03 11.09
C CYS A 639 -10.17 55.79 11.93
N GLU A 640 -10.99 55.40 12.91
CA GLU A 640 -10.83 54.17 13.68
C GLU A 640 -10.88 52.92 12.78
N LEU A 641 -11.85 52.82 11.87
CA LEU A 641 -11.94 51.71 10.92
C LEU A 641 -10.76 51.65 9.95
N ILE A 642 -10.27 52.80 9.48
CA ILE A 642 -9.06 52.88 8.64
C ILE A 642 -7.84 52.42 9.45
N ASN A 643 -7.73 52.84 10.72
CA ASN A 643 -6.64 52.42 11.59
C ASN A 643 -6.65 50.90 11.83
N VAL A 644 -7.82 50.30 12.08
CA VAL A 644 -8.00 48.83 12.17
C VAL A 644 -7.50 48.14 10.90
N ALA A 645 -7.91 48.64 9.73
CA ALA A 645 -7.52 48.05 8.45
C ALA A 645 -6.01 48.18 8.17
N ARG A 646 -5.42 49.35 8.47
CA ARG A 646 -3.98 49.59 8.29
C ARG A 646 -3.12 48.76 9.23
N TYR A 647 -3.52 48.64 10.49
CA TYR A 647 -2.85 47.75 11.43
C TYR A 647 -2.90 46.30 10.95
N SER A 648 -4.07 45.84 10.49
CA SER A 648 -4.22 44.49 9.93
C SER A 648 -3.36 44.26 8.69
N GLU A 649 -3.30 45.23 7.77
CA GLU A 649 -2.43 45.16 6.59
C GLU A 649 -0.95 45.04 6.99
N PHE A 650 -0.52 45.86 7.94
CA PHE A 650 0.86 45.86 8.44
C PHE A 650 1.24 44.51 9.05
N THR A 651 0.43 43.98 9.98
CA THR A 651 0.69 42.68 10.61
C THR A 651 0.66 41.53 9.61
N LEU A 652 -0.24 41.55 8.62
CA LEU A 652 -0.26 40.51 7.58
C LEU A 652 0.98 40.56 6.68
N ARG A 653 1.57 41.75 6.48
CA ARG A 653 2.85 41.89 5.77
C ARG A 653 4.01 41.35 6.61
N GLU A 654 4.01 41.57 7.92
CA GLU A 654 4.99 40.93 8.81
C GLU A 654 4.88 39.41 8.77
N TRP A 655 3.66 38.86 8.69
CA TRP A 655 3.45 37.42 8.56
C TRP A 655 3.98 36.87 7.24
N SER A 656 3.93 37.66 6.14
CA SER A 656 4.53 37.22 4.87
C SER A 656 6.04 37.07 4.91
N ASP A 657 6.71 37.70 5.87
CA ASP A 657 8.15 37.58 6.09
C ASP A 657 8.51 36.48 7.12
N ASN A 658 7.51 35.80 7.69
CA ASN A 658 7.72 34.73 8.67
C ASN A 658 8.25 33.45 7.99
N ILE A 659 9.35 32.90 8.51
CA ILE A 659 10.03 31.71 7.97
C ILE A 659 9.07 30.51 7.82
N ASP A 660 8.24 30.24 8.83
CA ASP A 660 7.33 29.10 8.83
C ASP A 660 6.25 29.24 7.73
N LEU A 661 5.86 30.47 7.38
CA LEU A 661 4.90 30.73 6.31
C LEU A 661 5.55 30.82 4.94
N LEU A 662 6.81 31.25 4.85
CA LEU A 662 7.61 31.24 3.62
C LEU A 662 7.96 29.82 3.16
N GLU A 663 8.15 28.90 4.10
CA GLU A 663 8.38 27.48 3.81
C GLU A 663 7.13 26.73 3.28
N LEU A 664 5.93 27.28 3.49
CA LEU A 664 4.65 26.72 3.03
C LEU A 664 4.26 27.23 1.64
#